data_AF-A0A971F8L2-F1
#
_entry.id   AF-A0A971F8L2-F1
#
_cell.length_a   1.000
_cell.length_b   1.000
_cell.length_c   1.000
_cell.angle_alpha   90.00
_cell.angle_beta   90.00
_cell.angle_gamma   90.00
#
_symmetry.space_group_name_H-M   'P 1'
#
loop_
_entity.id
_entity.type
_entity.pdbx_description
1 polymer ?
#
loop_
_entity_poly.entity_id
_entity_poly.type
_entity_poly.pdbx_seq_one_letter_code
_entity_poly.pdbx_strand_id
1 'polypeptide(L)'
;MSKGRQIALLAGCCALAALAVAPNAAAFFPVGGFNQFGQVRYAVWPAQDFDTNNNGVIEPGEGLEIRYEGGPRGFTADEVERMKAGFQVWADVPSSYASFRFVGPIEDPIVPGYTTPDYLPTVFMQVTSVPDGSSNIEPDDVGFILPEVEALAGLVLTLYAITDVPITSGGSVVTVPAGNILDSDIIVNASVHRSASALSSIGALDLTASIVTASGLMLGLGLTPLNNVGPVDADALGIPTESPVLQFTGPDGVARMVGATPSMFSMLFLTEDLSGTQTFGSKDLAPDDISGVSWLYPREDGQENFFLVSQEARTHTRRGTGIPSSPVSGAHIVAWADVSNGGNGQRIPLFSTMSGLYTLYTNTNLVGKFYLPGMWKQLEIPSGAGAMFEPTYVMTMNPLTGGGVERQAPAGMTAGSCDTLQGSLPVSFTTNVRAETEFASNYPSEVFNEDGNIYGIENNAAGTPLVWDFRKNKVVSQISGKTLPSMLPLNRPMFGDPNDVCPMNVLDGIGGTGGIDTGNIDVTTVLSSKRLRAFRDGFLMKSAAGTALVDLYYTAAPAVARMLVRNPSALEAFRRTAAATEWVMAHWMLLAGLALAGAAWSRVRLLKARKAAALALAGAVLLFGFGAGAQMLPISAADFTANVSDIFVGKVLSTQARWYPPTSAPPSTRIFTDVVVEVSRVEKGDINVGSQVSFSVIGGQMDGFVMSASGIPKFTAGEEAVFYMVRRDRGLVLYGGDRGKQVITPAPAPAEEEEEEAAEEKSEKKSADAKVVQVTDPFLKAALDISAPAKAADADAAPDAGLVPTAVPLEQYLTAVRKLVREGQRASAGK
;
A
#
# COMPACT_ATOMS: atom_id res chain seq x y z
N MET A 1 -39.30 4.17 -38.08
CA MET A 1 -38.87 3.80 -36.72
C MET A 1 -39.34 4.89 -35.76
N SER A 2 -40.09 4.55 -34.70
CA SER A 2 -40.75 5.54 -33.82
C SER A 2 -39.79 6.10 -32.76
N LYS A 3 -40.01 7.36 -32.36
CA LYS A 3 -39.24 8.07 -31.32
C LYS A 3 -39.13 7.29 -30.00
N GLY A 4 -40.10 6.43 -29.69
CA GLY A 4 -40.06 5.54 -28.51
C GLY A 4 -38.95 4.47 -28.57
N ARG A 5 -38.58 3.97 -29.75
CA ARG A 5 -37.46 3.02 -29.89
C ARG A 5 -36.08 3.70 -29.80
N GLN A 6 -35.97 4.98 -30.16
CA GLN A 6 -34.73 5.74 -29.99
C GLN A 6 -34.47 6.13 -28.53
N ILE A 7 -35.53 6.41 -27.76
CA ILE A 7 -35.42 6.67 -26.31
C ILE A 7 -35.15 5.36 -25.55
N ALA A 8 -35.74 4.24 -25.95
CA ALA A 8 -35.41 2.92 -25.39
C ALA A 8 -33.99 2.46 -25.75
N LEU A 9 -33.48 2.76 -26.96
CA LEU A 9 -32.09 2.50 -27.33
C LEU A 9 -31.12 3.44 -26.60
N LEU A 10 -31.45 4.72 -26.40
CA LEU A 10 -30.61 5.63 -25.61
C LEU A 10 -30.61 5.26 -24.12
N ALA A 11 -31.76 4.88 -23.55
CA ALA A 11 -31.84 4.39 -22.17
C ALA A 11 -31.12 3.04 -22.02
N GLY A 12 -31.22 2.15 -23.01
CA GLY A 12 -30.48 0.89 -23.07
C GLY A 12 -28.97 1.07 -23.25
N CYS A 13 -28.54 2.03 -24.07
CA CYS A 13 -27.12 2.39 -24.22
C CYS A 13 -26.56 3.15 -23.02
N CYS A 14 -27.37 3.93 -22.30
CA CYS A 14 -26.96 4.56 -21.03
C CYS A 14 -26.92 3.53 -19.88
N ALA A 15 -27.81 2.53 -19.88
CA ALA A 15 -27.77 1.41 -18.93
C ALA A 15 -26.59 0.45 -19.21
N LEU A 16 -26.26 0.19 -20.48
CA LEU A 16 -25.07 -0.57 -20.88
C LEU A 16 -23.75 0.22 -20.67
N ALA A 17 -23.77 1.55 -20.78
CA ALA A 17 -22.63 2.38 -20.40
C ALA A 17 -22.48 2.52 -18.88
N ALA A 18 -23.57 2.43 -18.10
CA ALA A 18 -23.52 2.35 -16.64
C ALA A 18 -23.04 0.97 -16.14
N LEU A 19 -23.27 -0.10 -16.91
CA LEU A 19 -22.70 -1.43 -16.66
C LEU A 19 -21.23 -1.57 -17.13
N ALA A 20 -20.74 -0.63 -17.96
CA ALA A 20 -19.35 -0.61 -18.44
C ALA A 20 -18.45 0.43 -17.74
N VAL A 21 -18.99 1.22 -16.81
CA VAL A 21 -18.23 2.21 -16.01
C VAL A 21 -18.72 2.19 -14.56
N ALA A 22 -18.45 1.09 -13.88
CA ALA A 22 -18.29 1.10 -12.43
C ALA A 22 -17.11 0.17 -12.11
N PRO A 23 -15.87 0.67 -12.00
CA PRO A 23 -14.93 -0.01 -11.12
C PRO A 23 -15.56 0.04 -9.72
N ASN A 24 -16.06 -1.10 -9.25
CA ASN A 24 -16.31 -1.29 -7.83
C ASN A 24 -14.99 -0.99 -7.13
N ALA A 25 -14.99 0.05 -6.30
CA ALA A 25 -13.84 0.43 -5.49
C ALA A 25 -13.96 -0.26 -4.13
N ALA A 26 -12.86 -0.87 -3.65
CA ALA A 26 -12.75 -1.78 -2.47
C ALA A 26 -12.37 -1.04 -1.16
N ALA A 27 -12.35 -1.68 0.03
CA ALA A 27 -12.07 -1.11 1.39
C ALA A 27 -11.16 -1.98 2.24
N PHE A 28 -9.92 -2.12 1.83
CA PHE A 28 -8.89 -2.91 2.50
C PHE A 28 -7.70 -2.76 1.56
N PHE A 29 -6.61 -3.50 1.74
CA PHE A 29 -5.43 -3.33 0.90
C PHE A 29 -5.30 -4.50 -0.08
N PRO A 30 -6.08 -4.63 -1.17
CA PRO A 30 -5.96 -5.77 -2.07
C PRO A 30 -4.65 -5.73 -2.85
N VAL A 31 -4.08 -6.90 -3.12
CA VAL A 31 -2.93 -7.05 -4.01
C VAL A 31 -3.40 -6.93 -5.46
N GLY A 32 -2.61 -6.25 -6.28
CA GLY A 32 -2.90 -6.15 -7.71
C GLY A 32 -2.12 -5.03 -8.36
N GLY A 33 -2.76 -4.37 -9.31
CA GLY A 33 -2.32 -3.09 -9.82
C GLY A 33 -3.06 -2.61 -11.04
N PHE A 34 -2.64 -1.48 -11.59
CA PHE A 34 -3.20 -0.97 -12.83
C PHE A 34 -2.54 -1.62 -14.04
N ASN A 35 -3.35 -2.01 -15.01
CA ASN A 35 -2.86 -2.49 -16.31
C ASN A 35 -2.49 -1.32 -17.24
N GLN A 36 -1.99 -1.65 -18.44
CA GLN A 36 -1.59 -0.69 -19.47
C GLN A 36 -2.69 0.30 -19.93
N PHE A 37 -3.96 0.03 -19.61
CA PHE A 37 -5.10 0.90 -19.93
C PHE A 37 -5.54 1.76 -18.74
N GLY A 38 -4.83 1.72 -17.62
CA GLY A 38 -5.21 2.43 -16.39
C GLY A 38 -6.43 1.83 -15.70
N GLN A 39 -6.70 0.54 -15.91
CA GLN A 39 -7.75 -0.19 -15.20
C GLN A 39 -7.13 -0.95 -14.02
N VAL A 40 -7.76 -0.86 -12.84
CA VAL A 40 -7.39 -1.67 -11.68
C VAL A 40 -7.66 -3.15 -11.98
N ARG A 41 -6.69 -4.00 -11.65
CA ARG A 41 -6.76 -5.45 -11.70
C ARG A 41 -6.30 -5.99 -10.35
N TYR A 42 -7.17 -6.71 -9.68
CA TYR A 42 -6.87 -7.38 -8.42
C TYR A 42 -6.30 -8.74 -8.72
N ALA A 43 -5.28 -9.17 -7.96
CA ALA A 43 -4.76 -10.52 -8.02
C ALA A 43 -5.75 -11.43 -7.28
N VAL A 44 -6.57 -12.15 -8.03
CA VAL A 44 -7.59 -13.06 -7.50
C VAL A 44 -7.55 -14.41 -8.19
N TRP A 45 -8.00 -15.42 -7.46
CA TRP A 45 -8.30 -16.74 -8.00
C TRP A 45 -9.59 -16.69 -8.82
N PRO A 46 -9.63 -17.28 -10.02
CA PRO A 46 -10.87 -17.50 -10.77
C PRO A 46 -11.96 -18.18 -9.93
N ALA A 47 -13.21 -17.72 -10.06
CA ALA A 47 -14.33 -18.29 -9.29
C ALA A 47 -14.52 -19.81 -9.54
N GLN A 48 -14.24 -20.27 -10.76
CA GLN A 48 -14.29 -21.69 -11.15
C GLN A 48 -13.31 -22.58 -10.36
N ASP A 49 -12.28 -21.99 -9.74
CA ASP A 49 -11.31 -22.75 -8.94
C ASP A 49 -11.88 -23.05 -7.55
N PHE A 50 -12.88 -22.28 -7.11
CA PHE A 50 -13.66 -22.56 -5.90
C PHE A 50 -14.90 -23.41 -6.20
N ASP A 51 -15.65 -23.06 -7.24
CA ASP A 51 -16.86 -23.75 -7.72
C ASP A 51 -16.51 -24.61 -8.94
N THR A 52 -15.96 -25.80 -8.69
CA THR A 52 -15.37 -26.65 -9.73
C THR A 52 -16.40 -27.24 -10.69
N ASN A 53 -17.66 -27.33 -10.27
CA ASN A 53 -18.77 -27.79 -11.10
C ASN A 53 -19.56 -26.62 -11.74
N ASN A 54 -19.25 -25.38 -11.36
CA ASN A 54 -19.82 -24.12 -11.85
C ASN A 54 -21.35 -24.05 -11.67
N ASN A 55 -21.87 -24.55 -10.54
CA ASN A 55 -23.30 -24.56 -10.21
C ASN A 55 -23.76 -23.33 -9.40
N GLY A 56 -22.84 -22.44 -9.02
CA GLY A 56 -23.07 -21.22 -8.24
C GLY A 56 -23.01 -21.41 -6.71
N VAL A 57 -22.69 -22.61 -6.24
CA VAL A 57 -22.64 -22.99 -4.82
C VAL A 57 -21.37 -23.79 -4.56
N ILE A 58 -20.70 -23.54 -3.43
CA ILE A 58 -19.53 -24.34 -3.03
C ILE A 58 -20.00 -25.57 -2.28
N GLU A 59 -19.81 -26.74 -2.87
CA GLU A 59 -20.16 -28.02 -2.26
C GLU A 59 -18.99 -28.64 -1.47
N PRO A 60 -19.27 -29.55 -0.52
CA PRO A 60 -18.22 -30.31 0.16
C PRO A 60 -17.33 -31.07 -0.83
N GLY A 61 -16.04 -30.76 -0.84
CA GLY A 61 -15.06 -31.32 -1.76
C GLY A 61 -14.64 -30.36 -2.88
N GLU A 62 -15.31 -29.22 -3.02
CA GLU A 62 -14.90 -28.10 -3.86
C GLU A 62 -14.07 -27.07 -3.09
N GLY A 63 -13.43 -26.16 -3.81
CA GLY A 63 -12.45 -25.23 -3.28
C GLY A 63 -11.12 -25.31 -4.02
N LEU A 64 -10.28 -24.32 -3.73
CA LEU A 64 -8.93 -24.23 -4.28
C LEU A 64 -8.13 -25.47 -3.85
N GLU A 65 -7.53 -26.17 -4.81
CA GLU A 65 -6.70 -27.34 -4.52
C GLU A 65 -5.41 -26.91 -3.83
N ILE A 66 -5.22 -27.36 -2.58
CA ILE A 66 -4.01 -27.13 -1.81
C ILE A 66 -3.28 -28.44 -1.62
N ARG A 67 -2.00 -28.46 -1.99
CA ARG A 67 -1.08 -29.53 -1.63
C ARG A 67 -0.22 -29.10 -0.46
N TYR A 68 0.33 -30.08 0.25
CA TYR A 68 1.23 -29.81 1.35
C TYR A 68 2.28 -30.90 1.46
N GLU A 69 3.43 -30.53 1.99
CA GLU A 69 4.51 -31.48 2.25
C GLU A 69 4.24 -32.28 3.52
N GLY A 70 4.50 -33.58 3.50
CA GLY A 70 4.38 -34.46 4.66
C GLY A 70 5.62 -35.30 4.90
N GLY A 71 5.61 -36.09 5.98
CA GLY A 71 6.72 -36.98 6.30
C GLY A 71 7.84 -36.30 7.12
N PRO A 72 9.03 -36.94 7.24
CA PRO A 72 10.09 -36.46 8.12
C PRO A 72 10.66 -35.07 7.77
N ARG A 73 10.59 -34.68 6.50
CA ARG A 73 11.06 -33.39 6.00
C ARG A 73 9.94 -32.35 5.90
N GLY A 74 8.70 -32.79 5.70
CA GLY A 74 7.50 -31.93 5.67
C GLY A 74 6.81 -31.70 7.02
N PHE A 75 5.51 -31.44 6.97
CA PHE A 75 4.67 -31.27 8.16
C PHE A 75 4.43 -32.62 8.88
N THR A 76 4.45 -32.59 10.22
CA THR A 76 3.93 -33.70 11.04
C THR A 76 2.40 -33.72 11.00
N ALA A 77 1.76 -34.84 11.34
CA ALA A 77 0.30 -34.96 11.33
C ALA A 77 -0.41 -33.86 12.15
N ASP A 78 0.12 -33.52 13.33
CA ASP A 78 -0.43 -32.47 14.19
C ASP A 78 -0.22 -31.05 13.61
N GLU A 79 0.86 -30.84 12.86
CA GLU A 79 1.11 -29.58 12.16
C GLU A 79 0.23 -29.43 10.92
N VAL A 80 -0.08 -30.53 10.23
CA VAL A 80 -1.03 -30.54 9.11
C VAL A 80 -2.40 -30.07 9.57
N GLU A 81 -2.89 -30.55 10.72
CA GLU A 81 -4.19 -30.11 11.24
C GLU A 81 -4.18 -28.63 11.67
N ARG A 82 -3.07 -28.14 12.26
CA ARG A 82 -2.89 -26.72 12.58
C ARG A 82 -2.80 -25.83 11.34
N MET A 83 -2.15 -26.31 10.29
CA MET A 83 -2.09 -25.65 8.98
C MET A 83 -3.50 -25.57 8.37
N LYS A 84 -4.22 -26.69 8.28
CA LYS A 84 -5.61 -26.70 7.77
C LYS A 84 -6.52 -25.77 8.56
N ALA A 85 -6.38 -25.73 9.88
CA ALA A 85 -7.14 -24.80 10.72
C ALA A 85 -6.92 -23.33 10.32
N GLY A 86 -5.70 -22.94 9.95
CA GLY A 86 -5.42 -21.57 9.50
C GLY A 86 -6.10 -21.20 8.18
N PHE A 87 -6.25 -22.15 7.25
CA PHE A 87 -7.06 -21.97 6.04
C PHE A 87 -8.56 -21.96 6.33
N GLN A 88 -9.01 -22.81 7.27
CA GLN A 88 -10.42 -22.95 7.61
C GLN A 88 -11.02 -21.63 8.09
N VAL A 89 -10.25 -20.81 8.81
CA VAL A 89 -10.65 -19.48 9.28
C VAL A 89 -11.15 -18.58 8.13
N TRP A 90 -10.53 -18.63 6.95
CA TRP A 90 -10.98 -17.89 5.76
C TRP A 90 -12.18 -18.55 5.05
N ALA A 91 -12.23 -19.89 5.04
CA ALA A 91 -13.33 -20.64 4.42
C ALA A 91 -14.63 -20.53 5.23
N ASP A 92 -14.53 -20.26 6.53
CA ASP A 92 -15.66 -20.08 7.44
C ASP A 92 -16.35 -18.72 7.30
N VAL A 93 -15.82 -17.80 6.47
CA VAL A 93 -16.43 -16.49 6.22
C VAL A 93 -17.71 -16.66 5.38
N PRO A 94 -18.92 -16.45 5.95
CA PRO A 94 -20.16 -16.85 5.28
C PRO A 94 -20.47 -16.05 4.02
N SER A 95 -20.01 -14.81 3.95
CA SER A 95 -20.19 -13.89 2.82
C SER A 95 -19.17 -14.07 1.69
N SER A 96 -18.30 -15.07 1.77
CA SER A 96 -17.20 -15.32 0.84
C SER A 96 -17.28 -16.70 0.16
N TYR A 97 -16.96 -16.76 -1.13
CA TYR A 97 -16.78 -18.01 -1.89
C TYR A 97 -15.41 -18.67 -1.65
N ALA A 98 -14.49 -18.04 -0.92
CA ALA A 98 -13.21 -18.64 -0.58
C ALA A 98 -13.41 -19.99 0.10
N SER A 99 -12.78 -21.04 -0.44
CA SER A 99 -12.84 -22.40 0.06
C SER A 99 -11.59 -23.15 -0.37
N PHE A 100 -11.21 -24.20 0.36
CA PHE A 100 -9.99 -24.96 0.13
C PHE A 100 -10.27 -26.46 0.17
N ARG A 101 -9.63 -27.20 -0.73
CA ARG A 101 -9.60 -28.67 -0.70
C ARG A 101 -8.17 -29.16 -0.63
N PHE A 102 -7.85 -29.90 0.43
CA PHE A 102 -6.51 -30.44 0.63
C PHE A 102 -6.36 -31.80 -0.04
N VAL A 103 -5.36 -31.92 -0.92
CA VAL A 103 -4.96 -33.19 -1.54
C VAL A 103 -3.77 -33.76 -0.78
N GLY A 104 -3.72 -35.10 -0.65
CA GLY A 104 -2.80 -35.82 0.25
C GLY A 104 -1.32 -35.39 0.17
N PRO A 105 -0.53 -35.71 1.21
CA PRO A 105 0.80 -35.15 1.37
C PRO A 105 1.72 -35.52 0.22
N ILE A 106 2.59 -34.58 -0.13
CA ILE A 106 3.76 -34.83 -0.95
C ILE A 106 4.88 -35.27 0.00
N GLU A 107 5.31 -36.54 -0.10
CA GLU A 107 6.36 -37.10 0.78
C GLU A 107 7.77 -36.99 0.19
N ASP A 108 7.89 -36.79 -1.13
CA ASP A 108 9.16 -36.50 -1.78
C ASP A 108 9.45 -34.99 -1.63
N PRO A 109 10.62 -34.58 -1.11
CA PRO A 109 10.96 -33.17 -1.00
C PRO A 109 11.01 -32.55 -2.40
N ILE A 110 10.08 -31.63 -2.65
CA ILE A 110 10.06 -30.81 -3.87
C ILE A 110 10.71 -29.48 -3.50
N VAL A 111 11.67 -29.02 -4.30
CA VAL A 111 12.17 -27.65 -4.10
C VAL A 111 10.95 -26.76 -4.35
N PRO A 112 10.48 -25.98 -3.34
CA PRO A 112 9.35 -25.09 -3.54
C PRO A 112 9.59 -24.31 -4.84
N GLY A 113 8.61 -24.17 -5.72
CA GLY A 113 8.75 -23.50 -7.02
C GLY A 113 10.01 -23.86 -7.85
N TYR A 114 10.32 -25.14 -8.06
CA TYR A 114 11.40 -25.59 -8.97
C TYR A 114 10.94 -26.56 -10.07
N THR A 115 9.82 -27.25 -9.87
CA THR A 115 9.06 -27.85 -10.97
C THR A 115 8.52 -26.73 -11.87
N THR A 116 8.20 -26.94 -13.15
CA THR A 116 7.43 -25.94 -13.95
C THR A 116 6.27 -25.37 -13.13
N PRO A 117 5.76 -24.13 -13.35
CA PRO A 117 4.54 -23.66 -12.69
C PRO A 117 3.52 -24.79 -12.83
N ASP A 118 3.29 -25.48 -11.73
CA ASP A 118 2.50 -26.70 -11.75
C ASP A 118 1.03 -26.32 -11.65
N TYR A 119 0.75 -25.03 -11.38
CA TYR A 119 -0.56 -24.47 -11.13
C TYR A 119 -1.21 -25.18 -9.94
N LEU A 120 -0.38 -25.66 -9.01
CA LEU A 120 -0.79 -26.41 -7.82
C LEU A 120 -0.25 -25.68 -6.60
N PRO A 121 -1.08 -24.81 -6.00
CA PRO A 121 -0.70 -24.12 -4.79
C PRO A 121 -0.26 -25.09 -3.70
N THR A 122 0.97 -24.92 -3.22
CA THR A 122 1.57 -25.88 -2.29
C THR A 122 2.09 -25.19 -1.03
N VAL A 123 1.87 -25.84 0.11
CA VAL A 123 2.40 -25.42 1.42
C VAL A 123 3.58 -26.31 1.80
N PHE A 124 4.75 -25.70 1.91
CA PHE A 124 6.02 -26.34 2.23
C PHE A 124 6.46 -26.02 3.65
N MET A 125 7.13 -26.97 4.29
CA MET A 125 7.79 -26.76 5.57
C MET A 125 9.30 -26.79 5.33
N GLN A 126 9.96 -25.65 5.43
CA GLN A 126 11.41 -25.59 5.28
C GLN A 126 12.10 -25.95 6.60
N VAL A 127 12.76 -27.10 6.64
CA VAL A 127 13.47 -27.63 7.81
C VAL A 127 14.98 -27.44 7.65
N THR A 128 15.51 -26.35 8.19
CA THR A 128 16.95 -26.07 8.14
C THR A 128 17.76 -26.83 9.19
N SER A 129 17.14 -27.18 10.31
CA SER A 129 17.78 -27.87 11.43
C SER A 129 16.77 -28.68 12.24
N VAL A 130 17.22 -29.78 12.83
CA VAL A 130 16.40 -30.68 13.64
C VAL A 130 16.49 -30.30 15.12
N PRO A 131 15.37 -30.15 15.85
CA PRO A 131 15.39 -29.95 17.30
C PRO A 131 16.04 -31.14 18.04
N ASP A 132 16.79 -30.85 19.10
CA ASP A 132 17.43 -31.88 19.93
C ASP A 132 16.40 -32.89 20.46
N GLY A 133 16.65 -34.18 20.23
CA GLY A 133 15.78 -35.28 20.68
C GLY A 133 14.64 -35.65 19.74
N SER A 134 14.50 -34.99 18.57
CA SER A 134 13.57 -35.43 17.54
C SER A 134 14.13 -36.60 16.74
N SER A 135 13.42 -37.74 16.72
CA SER A 135 13.77 -38.93 15.93
C SER A 135 13.09 -38.99 14.57
N ASN A 136 12.10 -38.13 14.34
CA ASN A 136 11.17 -38.24 13.20
C ASN A 136 11.21 -37.01 12.28
N ILE A 137 12.17 -36.10 12.48
CA ILE A 137 12.35 -34.91 11.66
C ILE A 137 13.74 -34.98 11.02
N GLU A 138 13.80 -34.74 9.71
CA GLU A 138 15.03 -34.65 8.94
C GLU A 138 15.17 -33.24 8.37
N PRO A 139 16.40 -32.70 8.26
CA PRO A 139 16.61 -31.43 7.59
C PRO A 139 16.46 -31.60 6.08
N ASP A 140 16.04 -30.53 5.41
CA ASP A 140 16.03 -30.44 3.96
C ASP A 140 17.45 -30.44 3.42
N ASP A 141 17.64 -30.99 2.22
CA ASP A 141 18.94 -30.86 1.57
C ASP A 141 19.17 -29.39 1.19
N VAL A 142 20.42 -28.93 1.28
CA VAL A 142 20.79 -27.51 1.12
C VAL A 142 20.30 -26.88 -0.19
N GLY A 143 20.14 -27.69 -1.25
CA GLY A 143 19.60 -27.24 -2.54
C GLY A 143 18.11 -26.87 -2.54
N PHE A 144 17.36 -27.25 -1.51
CA PHE A 144 15.92 -27.02 -1.36
C PHE A 144 15.61 -25.86 -0.40
N ILE A 145 16.61 -25.41 0.37
CA ILE A 145 16.46 -24.33 1.35
C ILE A 145 16.53 -22.96 0.65
N LEU A 146 15.59 -22.07 0.98
CA LEU A 146 15.61 -20.64 0.68
C LEU A 146 16.16 -19.86 1.90
N PRO A 147 17.43 -19.41 1.86
CA PRO A 147 18.04 -18.59 2.90
C PRO A 147 17.27 -17.32 3.25
N GLU A 148 16.55 -16.76 2.28
CA GLU A 148 15.73 -15.56 2.46
C GLU A 148 14.62 -15.77 3.50
N VAL A 149 14.21 -17.02 3.74
CA VAL A 149 13.16 -17.43 4.68
C VAL A 149 13.73 -17.71 6.08
N GLU A 150 15.05 -17.87 6.25
CA GLU A 150 15.67 -18.31 7.50
C GLU A 150 15.43 -17.36 8.68
N ALA A 151 15.12 -16.08 8.44
CA ALA A 151 14.76 -15.12 9.48
C ALA A 151 13.32 -14.58 9.39
N LEU A 152 12.48 -15.24 8.59
CA LEU A 152 11.05 -14.94 8.44
C LEU A 152 10.20 -16.05 9.07
N ALA A 153 8.96 -15.71 9.46
CA ALA A 153 7.97 -16.71 9.91
C ALA A 153 7.56 -17.64 8.75
N GLY A 154 7.38 -17.04 7.58
CA GLY A 154 7.16 -17.72 6.32
C GLY A 154 7.24 -16.75 5.16
N LEU A 155 7.13 -17.28 3.96
CA LEU A 155 7.17 -16.56 2.69
C LEU A 155 6.01 -17.04 1.82
N VAL A 156 5.31 -16.10 1.18
CA VAL A 156 4.27 -16.38 0.20
C VAL A 156 4.79 -15.94 -1.16
N LEU A 157 4.78 -16.87 -2.10
CA LEU A 157 5.20 -16.65 -3.49
C LEU A 157 3.97 -16.71 -4.37
N THR A 158 3.52 -15.57 -4.90
CA THR A 158 2.32 -15.52 -5.74
C THR A 158 2.69 -15.11 -7.15
N LEU A 159 2.43 -16.00 -8.11
CA LEU A 159 2.55 -15.74 -9.55
C LEU A 159 1.19 -15.32 -10.10
N TYR A 160 1.10 -14.13 -10.68
CA TYR A 160 -0.13 -13.65 -11.33
C TYR A 160 0.17 -12.81 -12.57
N ALA A 161 -0.85 -12.64 -13.42
CA ALA A 161 -0.74 -11.80 -14.62
C ALA A 161 -1.26 -10.39 -14.34
N ILE A 162 -0.51 -9.33 -14.68
CA ILE A 162 -0.99 -7.93 -14.58
C ILE A 162 -1.48 -7.37 -15.92
N THR A 163 -1.08 -8.00 -17.02
CA THR A 163 -1.61 -7.76 -18.36
C THR A 163 -2.20 -9.05 -18.90
N ASP A 164 -2.96 -8.99 -19.99
CA ASP A 164 -3.39 -10.21 -20.67
C ASP A 164 -2.17 -10.86 -21.32
N VAL A 165 -1.83 -12.09 -20.92
CA VAL A 165 -0.62 -12.79 -21.41
C VAL A 165 -0.99 -14.12 -22.07
N PRO A 166 -0.55 -14.39 -23.31
CA PRO A 166 -0.69 -15.72 -23.91
C PRO A 166 0.32 -16.70 -23.31
N ILE A 167 -0.17 -17.85 -22.85
CA ILE A 167 0.65 -18.98 -22.40
C ILE A 167 0.46 -20.17 -23.33
N THR A 168 1.50 -20.98 -23.52
CA THR A 168 1.38 -22.25 -24.24
C THR A 168 1.25 -23.37 -23.22
N SER A 169 0.09 -24.03 -23.20
CA SER A 169 -0.17 -25.19 -22.34
C SER A 169 -0.67 -26.36 -23.19
N GLY A 170 -0.03 -27.53 -23.04
CA GLY A 170 -0.41 -28.74 -23.79
C GLY A 170 -0.40 -28.60 -25.32
N GLY A 171 0.41 -27.69 -25.88
CA GLY A 171 0.45 -27.39 -27.32
C GLY A 171 -0.64 -26.43 -27.83
N SER A 172 -1.50 -25.92 -26.96
CA SER A 172 -2.49 -24.87 -27.26
C SER A 172 -2.07 -23.54 -26.65
N VAL A 173 -2.37 -22.43 -27.33
CA VAL A 173 -2.16 -21.08 -26.78
C VAL A 173 -3.45 -20.65 -26.07
N VAL A 174 -3.34 -20.38 -24.77
CA VAL A 174 -4.42 -19.88 -23.92
C VAL A 174 -4.04 -18.48 -23.43
N THR A 175 -4.95 -17.52 -23.48
CA THR A 175 -4.70 -16.19 -22.90
C THR A 175 -5.10 -16.21 -21.43
N VAL A 176 -4.14 -15.93 -20.55
CA VAL A 176 -4.39 -15.65 -19.14
C VAL A 176 -4.85 -14.19 -19.02
N PRO A 177 -6.07 -13.93 -18.52
CA PRO A 177 -6.53 -12.56 -18.27
C PRO A 177 -5.74 -11.87 -17.16
N ALA A 178 -5.57 -10.56 -17.28
CA ALA A 178 -5.00 -9.72 -16.22
C ALA A 178 -5.82 -9.81 -14.93
N GLY A 179 -5.13 -9.98 -13.80
CA GLY A 179 -5.69 -10.15 -12.46
C GLY A 179 -5.77 -11.60 -11.99
N ASN A 180 -5.55 -12.58 -12.86
CA ASN A 180 -5.64 -13.98 -12.44
C ASN A 180 -4.35 -14.42 -11.75
N ILE A 181 -4.49 -14.94 -10.53
CA ILE A 181 -3.46 -15.75 -9.88
C ILE A 181 -3.34 -17.07 -10.64
N LEU A 182 -2.10 -17.48 -10.88
CA LEU A 182 -1.76 -18.72 -11.57
C LEU A 182 -1.19 -19.77 -10.62
N ASP A 183 -0.42 -19.30 -9.65
CA ASP A 183 0.26 -20.15 -8.69
C ASP A 183 0.49 -19.36 -7.40
N SER A 184 0.41 -20.02 -6.26
CA SER A 184 0.75 -19.41 -4.99
C SER A 184 1.27 -20.43 -3.98
N ASP A 185 2.56 -20.38 -3.71
CA ASP A 185 3.22 -21.25 -2.74
C ASP A 185 3.36 -20.56 -1.39
N ILE A 186 3.22 -21.33 -0.32
CA ILE A 186 3.51 -20.89 1.05
C ILE A 186 4.69 -21.70 1.57
N ILE A 187 5.73 -21.02 2.05
CA ILE A 187 6.93 -21.64 2.60
C ILE A 187 7.01 -21.25 4.07
N VAL A 188 6.81 -22.23 4.95
CA VAL A 188 6.83 -22.05 6.40
C VAL A 188 8.22 -22.36 6.93
N ASN A 189 8.76 -21.51 7.80
CA ASN A 189 10.05 -21.77 8.42
C ASN A 189 9.90 -22.70 9.64
N ALA A 190 10.36 -23.94 9.55
CA ALA A 190 10.21 -24.91 10.63
C ALA A 190 10.95 -24.47 11.91
N SER A 191 12.07 -23.75 11.79
CA SER A 191 12.89 -23.38 12.94
C SER A 191 12.13 -22.50 13.94
N VAL A 192 11.31 -21.57 13.44
CA VAL A 192 10.50 -20.66 14.27
C VAL A 192 9.22 -21.30 14.80
N HIS A 193 8.72 -22.38 14.18
CA HIS A 193 7.49 -23.05 14.60
C HIS A 193 7.70 -24.32 15.43
N ARG A 194 8.87 -24.97 15.32
CA ARG A 194 9.20 -26.24 16.00
C ARG A 194 10.17 -26.07 17.15
N SER A 195 10.96 -25.01 17.14
CA SER A 195 11.90 -24.71 18.23
C SER A 195 11.58 -23.36 18.85
N ALA A 196 11.89 -23.19 20.14
CA ALA A 196 12.17 -21.87 20.67
C ALA A 196 13.45 -21.40 19.98
N SER A 197 13.31 -20.91 18.75
CA SER A 197 14.44 -20.64 17.89
C SER A 197 15.37 -19.61 18.55
N ALA A 198 16.65 -19.64 18.19
CA ALA A 198 17.57 -18.55 18.52
C ALA A 198 17.14 -17.19 17.91
N LEU A 199 16.09 -17.17 17.09
CA LEU A 199 15.52 -16.01 16.41
C LEU A 199 14.29 -15.45 17.16
N SER A 200 13.75 -16.14 18.17
CA SER A 200 12.54 -15.74 18.90
C SER A 200 12.71 -15.82 20.42
N SER A 201 12.66 -14.66 21.08
CA SER A 201 12.66 -14.54 22.55
C SER A 201 11.37 -15.08 23.22
N ILE A 202 10.35 -15.41 22.43
CA ILE A 202 9.00 -15.81 22.86
C ILE A 202 8.71 -17.32 22.76
N GLY A 203 9.69 -18.13 22.38
CA GLY A 203 9.47 -19.54 22.08
C GLY A 203 9.00 -19.77 20.63
N ALA A 204 8.37 -20.91 20.38
CA ALA A 204 7.86 -21.27 19.06
C ALA A 204 6.66 -20.40 18.67
N LEU A 205 6.67 -19.87 17.45
CA LEU A 205 5.54 -19.13 16.88
C LEU A 205 4.37 -20.07 16.62
N ASP A 206 3.17 -19.54 16.79
CA ASP A 206 1.96 -20.28 16.46
C ASP A 206 1.82 -20.46 14.94
N LEU A 207 1.88 -21.73 14.52
CA LEU A 207 1.78 -22.12 13.13
C LEU A 207 0.43 -21.72 12.52
N THR A 208 -0.67 -21.90 13.24
CA THR A 208 -2.01 -21.56 12.73
C THR A 208 -2.09 -20.07 12.47
N ALA A 209 -1.62 -19.24 13.40
CA ALA A 209 -1.61 -17.78 13.27
C ALA A 209 -0.79 -17.29 12.05
N SER A 210 0.32 -17.95 11.75
CA SER A 210 1.15 -17.62 10.58
C SER A 210 0.51 -18.08 9.27
N ILE A 211 -0.17 -19.23 9.28
CA ILE A 211 -0.92 -19.73 8.12
C ILE A 211 -2.14 -18.86 7.82
N VAL A 212 -2.83 -18.30 8.82
CA VAL A 212 -3.94 -17.34 8.59
C VAL A 212 -3.45 -16.14 7.79
N THR A 213 -2.35 -15.49 8.19
CA THR A 213 -1.78 -14.38 7.42
C THR A 213 -1.30 -14.82 6.03
N ALA A 214 -0.61 -15.97 5.92
CA ALA A 214 -0.10 -16.46 4.65
C ALA A 214 -1.22 -16.81 3.64
N SER A 215 -2.32 -17.40 4.13
CA SER A 215 -3.50 -17.70 3.32
C SER A 215 -4.27 -16.44 2.92
N GLY A 216 -4.29 -15.39 3.75
CA GLY A 216 -4.81 -14.07 3.35
C GLY A 216 -4.03 -13.46 2.18
N LEU A 217 -2.69 -13.49 2.24
CA LEU A 217 -1.81 -13.07 1.14
C LEU A 217 -2.05 -13.88 -0.14
N MET A 218 -2.21 -15.20 0.01
CA MET A 218 -2.52 -16.13 -1.09
C MET A 218 -3.89 -15.84 -1.74
N LEU A 219 -4.86 -15.38 -0.97
CA LEU A 219 -6.19 -14.94 -1.44
C LEU A 219 -6.17 -13.54 -2.07
N GLY A 220 -5.01 -12.88 -2.15
CA GLY A 220 -4.88 -11.56 -2.75
C GLY A 220 -5.18 -10.39 -1.81
N LEU A 221 -5.25 -10.62 -0.50
CA LEU A 221 -5.25 -9.55 0.49
C LEU A 221 -3.81 -9.10 0.76
N GLY A 222 -3.60 -7.80 0.84
CA GLY A 222 -2.34 -7.19 1.22
C GLY A 222 -2.37 -6.72 2.68
N LEU A 223 -1.20 -6.31 3.17
CA LEU A 223 -1.04 -5.90 4.55
C LEU A 223 -1.67 -4.53 4.81
N THR A 224 -2.12 -4.33 6.05
CA THR A 224 -2.81 -3.12 6.49
C THR A 224 -2.09 -2.45 7.68
N PRO A 225 -2.06 -1.11 7.76
CA PRO A 225 -1.60 -0.38 8.93
C PRO A 225 -2.67 -0.27 10.04
N LEU A 226 -3.91 -0.70 9.77
CA LEU A 226 -5.01 -0.73 10.74
C LEU A 226 -4.65 -1.61 11.94
N ASN A 227 -4.88 -1.09 13.14
CA ASN A 227 -4.62 -1.83 14.36
C ASN A 227 -5.47 -1.33 15.53
N ASN A 228 -5.69 -2.19 16.52
CA ASN A 228 -6.28 -1.84 17.82
C ASN A 228 -5.37 -2.26 18.99
N VAL A 229 -4.07 -2.37 18.72
CA VAL A 229 -3.10 -2.76 19.74
C VAL A 229 -2.87 -1.62 20.72
N GLY A 230 -2.58 -1.98 21.97
CA GLY A 230 -2.12 -1.01 22.96
C GLY A 230 -0.80 -0.37 22.55
N PRO A 231 -0.39 0.74 23.21
CA PRO A 231 0.97 1.23 23.12
C PRO A 231 1.94 0.07 23.35
N VAL A 232 3.06 0.07 22.63
CA VAL A 232 4.11 -0.93 22.84
C VAL A 232 4.75 -0.63 24.20
N ASP A 233 4.13 -1.11 25.27
CA ASP A 233 4.74 -1.11 26.59
C ASP A 233 5.95 -2.05 26.55
N ALA A 234 6.99 -1.69 27.30
CA ALA A 234 8.22 -2.43 27.42
C ALA A 234 8.03 -3.73 28.23
N ASP A 235 7.08 -4.57 27.82
CA ASP A 235 7.12 -5.99 28.15
C ASP A 235 8.48 -6.52 27.71
N ALA A 236 9.03 -7.52 28.42
CA ALA A 236 10.37 -8.06 28.18
C ALA A 236 10.62 -8.52 26.72
N LEU A 237 9.57 -8.59 25.90
CA LEU A 237 9.53 -9.11 24.54
C LEU A 237 9.15 -8.03 23.48
N GLY A 238 8.63 -6.86 23.89
CA GLY A 238 8.31 -5.75 22.99
C GLY A 238 7.25 -6.01 21.91
N ILE A 239 6.33 -6.95 22.16
CA ILE A 239 5.25 -7.31 21.22
C ILE A 239 3.96 -6.58 21.62
N PRO A 240 3.29 -5.88 20.69
CA PRO A 240 2.03 -5.22 20.99
C PRO A 240 0.93 -6.23 21.34
N THR A 241 0.15 -5.91 22.37
CA THR A 241 -0.99 -6.71 22.81
C THR A 241 -2.28 -5.92 22.62
N GLU A 242 -3.32 -6.59 22.14
CA GLU A 242 -4.69 -6.05 22.07
C GLU A 242 -5.63 -6.76 23.04
N SER A 243 -6.70 -6.06 23.41
CA SER A 243 -7.83 -6.66 24.13
C SER A 243 -8.92 -7.09 23.14
N PRO A 244 -9.64 -8.18 23.41
CA PRO A 244 -10.77 -8.61 22.60
C PRO A 244 -11.97 -7.70 22.87
N VAL A 245 -12.52 -7.14 21.80
CA VAL A 245 -13.53 -6.07 21.86
C VAL A 245 -14.77 -6.36 21.03
N LEU A 246 -14.73 -7.40 20.19
CA LEU A 246 -15.83 -7.81 19.33
C LEU A 246 -16.33 -9.20 19.71
N GLN A 247 -17.62 -9.46 19.54
CA GLN A 247 -18.17 -10.81 19.64
C GLN A 247 -18.49 -11.31 18.24
N PHE A 248 -18.06 -12.53 17.90
CA PHE A 248 -18.52 -13.25 16.71
C PHE A 248 -19.01 -14.64 17.06
N THR A 249 -20.14 -15.02 16.46
CA THR A 249 -20.62 -16.39 16.46
C THR A 249 -19.96 -17.16 15.33
N GLY A 250 -19.11 -18.12 15.69
CA GLY A 250 -18.44 -18.98 14.72
C GLY A 250 -19.40 -19.93 14.00
N PRO A 251 -18.92 -20.67 12.98
CA PRO A 251 -19.73 -21.66 12.24
C PRO A 251 -20.19 -22.83 13.13
N ASP A 252 -19.52 -23.05 14.25
CA ASP A 252 -19.93 -24.00 15.29
C ASP A 252 -21.10 -23.49 16.16
N GLY A 253 -21.58 -22.27 15.90
CA GLY A 253 -22.65 -21.63 16.66
C GLY A 253 -22.22 -21.08 18.02
N VAL A 254 -20.91 -21.04 18.30
CA VAL A 254 -20.39 -20.56 19.58
C VAL A 254 -19.90 -19.12 19.44
N ALA A 255 -20.47 -18.24 20.25
CA ALA A 255 -20.05 -16.84 20.37
C ALA A 255 -18.70 -16.73 21.11
N ARG A 256 -17.76 -16.02 20.50
CA ARG A 256 -16.40 -15.78 21.03
C ARG A 256 -16.09 -14.29 21.01
N MET A 257 -15.34 -13.84 22.02
CA MET A 257 -14.76 -12.51 21.99
C MET A 257 -13.45 -12.57 21.20
N VAL A 258 -13.29 -11.65 20.24
CA VAL A 258 -12.13 -11.55 19.36
C VAL A 258 -11.57 -10.12 19.31
N GLY A 259 -10.35 -10.01 18.81
CA GLY A 259 -9.67 -8.76 18.53
C GLY A 259 -10.28 -7.92 17.42
N ALA A 260 -9.72 -6.73 17.23
CA ALA A 260 -10.08 -5.84 16.12
C ALA A 260 -8.89 -5.54 15.19
N THR A 261 -7.67 -5.91 15.59
CA THR A 261 -6.49 -5.81 14.73
C THR A 261 -6.56 -6.87 13.63
N PRO A 262 -6.48 -6.49 12.35
CA PRO A 262 -6.50 -7.45 11.26
C PRO A 262 -5.37 -8.47 11.33
N SER A 263 -5.66 -9.71 10.94
CA SER A 263 -4.67 -10.77 10.71
C SER A 263 -3.66 -10.39 9.62
N MET A 264 -4.04 -9.46 8.73
CA MET A 264 -3.18 -8.83 7.72
C MET A 264 -2.36 -7.65 8.27
N PHE A 265 -2.32 -7.44 9.58
CA PHE A 265 -1.44 -6.44 10.19
C PHE A 265 0.03 -6.80 9.94
N SER A 266 0.86 -5.79 9.66
CA SER A 266 2.26 -6.02 9.27
C SER A 266 3.22 -6.39 10.40
N MET A 267 2.74 -6.36 11.65
CA MET A 267 3.55 -6.73 12.81
C MET A 267 2.90 -7.87 13.56
N LEU A 268 3.73 -8.62 14.28
CA LEU A 268 3.26 -9.63 15.20
C LEU A 268 2.59 -8.97 16.40
N PHE A 269 1.46 -9.51 16.83
CA PHE A 269 0.70 -9.01 17.96
C PHE A 269 0.03 -10.16 18.73
N LEU A 270 -0.28 -9.90 19.99
CA LEU A 270 -1.00 -10.82 20.86
C LEU A 270 -2.40 -10.31 21.15
N THR A 271 -3.34 -11.21 21.37
CA THR A 271 -4.66 -10.91 21.93
C THR A 271 -4.73 -11.53 23.33
N GLU A 272 -5.10 -10.73 24.31
CA GLU A 272 -5.27 -11.18 25.70
C GLU A 272 -6.73 -11.51 25.99
N ASP A 273 -7.05 -12.78 26.25
CA ASP A 273 -8.42 -13.17 26.56
C ASP A 273 -8.91 -12.60 27.92
N LEU A 274 -10.20 -12.79 28.23
CA LEU A 274 -10.79 -12.31 29.50
C LEU A 274 -10.18 -12.95 30.76
N SER A 275 -9.40 -14.03 30.61
CA SER A 275 -8.68 -14.69 31.70
C SER A 275 -7.26 -14.17 31.90
N GLY A 276 -6.80 -13.25 31.04
CA GLY A 276 -5.43 -12.75 31.00
C GLY A 276 -4.47 -13.67 30.22
N THR A 277 -5.00 -14.66 29.50
CA THR A 277 -4.18 -15.57 28.68
C THR A 277 -3.90 -14.90 27.34
N GLN A 278 -2.62 -14.73 27.01
CA GLN A 278 -2.20 -14.16 25.73
C GLN A 278 -2.03 -15.25 24.67
N THR A 279 -2.62 -15.03 23.51
CA THR A 279 -2.46 -15.86 22.32
C THR A 279 -2.08 -14.98 21.12
N PHE A 280 -1.55 -15.56 20.05
CA PHE A 280 -1.31 -14.79 18.83
C PHE A 280 -2.63 -14.30 18.23
N GLY A 281 -2.72 -13.00 17.98
CA GLY A 281 -3.97 -12.37 17.57
C GLY A 281 -4.36 -12.61 16.11
N SER A 282 -3.40 -12.98 15.25
CA SER A 282 -3.67 -13.32 13.85
C SER A 282 -4.35 -14.68 13.66
N LYS A 283 -4.81 -15.34 14.73
CA LYS A 283 -5.56 -16.61 14.65
C LYS A 283 -7.00 -16.43 14.17
N ASP A 284 -7.59 -15.29 14.49
CA ASP A 284 -8.97 -14.96 14.17
C ASP A 284 -9.01 -13.79 13.19
N LEU A 285 -10.10 -13.67 12.42
CA LEU A 285 -10.27 -12.57 11.47
C LEU A 285 -10.91 -11.35 12.13
N ALA A 286 -10.37 -10.18 11.82
CA ALA A 286 -11.02 -8.90 12.14
C ALA A 286 -12.11 -8.55 11.11
N PRO A 287 -13.00 -7.58 11.40
CA PRO A 287 -13.97 -7.09 10.42
C PRO A 287 -13.37 -6.68 9.07
N ASP A 288 -12.20 -6.02 9.07
CA ASP A 288 -11.52 -5.58 7.84
C ASP A 288 -11.11 -6.77 6.96
N ASP A 289 -10.63 -7.87 7.56
CA ASP A 289 -10.25 -9.10 6.85
C ASP A 289 -11.48 -9.79 6.24
N ILE A 290 -12.56 -9.90 7.02
CA ILE A 290 -13.85 -10.48 6.59
C ILE A 290 -14.42 -9.68 5.42
N SER A 291 -14.42 -8.35 5.52
CA SER A 291 -14.85 -7.45 4.46
C SER A 291 -13.95 -7.54 3.24
N GLY A 292 -12.65 -7.73 3.45
CA GLY A 292 -11.63 -8.00 2.44
C GLY A 292 -11.96 -9.19 1.57
N VAL A 293 -12.01 -10.37 2.20
CA VAL A 293 -12.23 -11.62 1.48
C VAL A 293 -13.64 -11.68 0.87
N SER A 294 -14.65 -11.16 1.56
CA SER A 294 -16.04 -11.10 1.06
C SER A 294 -16.21 -10.16 -0.11
N TRP A 295 -15.28 -9.25 -0.34
CA TRP A 295 -15.29 -8.38 -1.51
C TRP A 295 -14.52 -8.97 -2.68
N LEU A 296 -13.41 -9.67 -2.42
CA LEU A 296 -12.64 -10.36 -3.47
C LEU A 296 -13.42 -11.56 -4.03
N TYR A 297 -14.17 -12.26 -3.17
CA TYR A 297 -14.90 -13.48 -3.49
C TYR A 297 -16.36 -13.40 -3.01
N PRO A 298 -17.18 -12.46 -3.51
CA PRO A 298 -18.47 -12.14 -2.90
C PRO A 298 -19.53 -13.21 -3.11
N ARG A 299 -20.22 -13.64 -2.04
CA ARG A 299 -21.51 -14.33 -2.14
C ARG A 299 -22.67 -13.34 -2.15
N GLU A 300 -23.65 -13.56 -3.03
CA GLU A 300 -24.76 -12.62 -3.23
C GLU A 300 -25.62 -12.40 -1.97
N ASP A 301 -25.73 -13.42 -1.11
CA ASP A 301 -26.50 -13.44 0.15
C ASP A 301 -25.78 -12.82 1.36
N GLY A 302 -24.54 -12.37 1.18
CA GLY A 302 -23.77 -11.68 2.24
C GLY A 302 -23.63 -10.18 2.03
N GLN A 303 -23.75 -9.70 0.78
CA GLN A 303 -23.36 -8.32 0.43
C GLN A 303 -24.35 -7.27 0.95
N GLU A 304 -25.60 -7.64 1.21
CA GLU A 304 -26.61 -6.75 1.79
C GLU A 304 -26.30 -6.35 3.23
N ASN A 305 -25.37 -7.03 3.91
CA ASN A 305 -24.95 -6.69 5.26
C ASN A 305 -23.93 -5.53 5.28
N PHE A 306 -23.41 -5.14 4.12
CA PHE A 306 -22.38 -4.11 3.99
C PHE A 306 -22.89 -2.82 3.34
N PHE A 307 -22.19 -1.71 3.59
CA PHE A 307 -22.36 -0.44 2.90
C PHE A 307 -21.02 0.21 2.54
N LEU A 308 -21.08 1.28 1.75
CA LEU A 308 -19.94 2.02 1.22
C LEU A 308 -19.95 3.49 1.65
N VAL A 309 -18.78 3.96 2.10
CA VAL A 309 -18.47 5.39 2.16
C VAL A 309 -17.45 5.73 1.07
N SER A 310 -17.77 6.69 0.21
CA SER A 310 -16.89 7.19 -0.85
C SER A 310 -16.83 8.70 -0.77
N GLN A 311 -15.66 9.25 -0.45
CA GLN A 311 -15.48 10.69 -0.27
C GLN A 311 -14.08 11.13 -0.72
N GLU A 312 -13.73 12.38 -0.46
CA GLU A 312 -12.47 13.00 -0.86
C GLU A 312 -11.76 13.64 0.34
N ALA A 313 -10.43 13.52 0.35
CA ALA A 313 -9.51 14.16 1.27
C ALA A 313 -8.68 15.21 0.53
N ARG A 314 -8.62 16.43 1.08
CA ARG A 314 -7.85 17.55 0.53
C ARG A 314 -7.05 18.24 1.64
N THR A 315 -6.07 19.06 1.26
CA THR A 315 -5.40 19.96 2.18
C THR A 315 -6.30 21.16 2.53
N HIS A 316 -5.90 21.96 3.51
CA HIS A 316 -6.58 23.22 3.79
C HIS A 316 -6.24 24.31 2.78
N THR A 317 -7.21 25.15 2.47
CA THR A 317 -6.97 26.35 1.65
C THR A 317 -6.27 27.39 2.52
N ARG A 318 -5.10 27.87 2.10
CA ARG A 318 -4.41 28.94 2.82
C ARG A 318 -5.06 30.29 2.49
N ARG A 319 -6.13 30.62 3.23
CA ARG A 319 -6.92 31.85 3.05
C ARG A 319 -6.02 33.09 3.02
N GLY A 320 -6.26 33.97 2.05
CA GLY A 320 -5.48 35.20 1.85
C GLY A 320 -4.21 35.06 0.99
N THR A 321 -3.74 33.84 0.70
CA THR A 321 -2.53 33.62 -0.13
C THR A 321 -2.83 33.23 -1.59
N GLY A 322 -4.08 32.85 -1.89
CA GLY A 322 -4.47 32.39 -3.23
C GLY A 322 -4.04 30.95 -3.57
N ILE A 323 -3.47 30.21 -2.61
CA ILE A 323 -3.10 28.79 -2.78
C ILE A 323 -4.34 27.92 -2.57
N PRO A 324 -4.80 27.16 -3.58
CA PRO A 324 -5.98 26.30 -3.47
C PRO A 324 -5.70 25.07 -2.59
N SER A 325 -6.77 24.45 -2.08
CA SER A 325 -6.65 23.09 -1.53
C SER A 325 -6.25 22.09 -2.61
N SER A 326 -5.39 21.15 -2.26
CA SER A 326 -4.90 20.09 -3.14
C SER A 326 -5.40 18.73 -2.67
N PRO A 327 -5.71 17.78 -3.58
CA PRO A 327 -6.06 16.42 -3.18
C PRO A 327 -4.91 15.76 -2.40
N VAL A 328 -5.25 15.05 -1.32
CA VAL A 328 -4.26 14.37 -0.47
C VAL A 328 -4.12 12.93 -0.95
N SER A 329 -2.97 12.59 -1.53
CA SER A 329 -2.61 11.21 -1.92
C SER A 329 -1.94 10.52 -0.73
N GLY A 330 -2.38 9.30 -0.39
CA GLY A 330 -1.71 8.47 0.63
C GLY A 330 -2.19 8.65 2.07
N ALA A 331 -3.32 9.32 2.29
CA ALA A 331 -3.87 9.45 3.64
C ALA A 331 -4.53 8.18 4.11
N HIS A 332 -4.17 7.74 5.31
CA HIS A 332 -4.84 6.64 5.98
C HIS A 332 -6.20 7.14 6.49
N ILE A 333 -7.25 6.51 6.01
CA ILE A 333 -8.62 6.79 6.38
C ILE A 333 -9.10 5.64 7.24
N VAL A 334 -9.55 5.94 8.47
CA VAL A 334 -9.95 4.93 9.45
C VAL A 334 -11.40 5.18 9.88
N ALA A 335 -12.19 4.13 9.93
CA ALA A 335 -13.53 4.14 10.50
C ALA A 335 -13.53 3.53 11.90
N TRP A 336 -13.86 4.37 12.89
CA TRP A 336 -13.91 4.04 14.31
C TRP A 336 -15.34 3.74 14.74
N ALA A 337 -15.61 2.48 15.03
CA ALA A 337 -16.93 2.00 15.40
C ALA A 337 -17.15 2.07 16.92
N ASP A 338 -18.39 2.23 17.35
CA ASP A 338 -18.79 1.72 18.66
C ASP A 338 -18.96 0.19 18.58
N VAL A 339 -18.45 -0.50 19.59
CA VAL A 339 -18.55 -1.97 19.71
C VAL A 339 -19.50 -2.39 20.84
N SER A 340 -20.27 -1.43 21.36
CA SER A 340 -21.23 -1.67 22.42
C SER A 340 -22.52 -0.90 22.15
N ASN A 341 -23.66 -1.52 22.48
CA ASN A 341 -25.01 -0.99 22.32
C ASN A 341 -25.31 0.27 23.18
N GLY A 342 -24.35 0.76 23.97
CA GLY A 342 -24.53 1.86 24.92
C GLY A 342 -24.10 3.24 24.44
N GLY A 343 -23.42 3.37 23.28
CA GLY A 343 -22.98 4.65 22.70
C GLY A 343 -21.93 5.45 23.50
N ASN A 344 -21.67 5.08 24.76
CA ASN A 344 -20.71 5.72 25.67
C ASN A 344 -19.34 5.00 25.73
N GLY A 345 -19.15 3.96 24.91
CA GLY A 345 -17.92 3.17 24.89
C GLY A 345 -16.78 3.82 24.11
N GLN A 346 -15.56 3.37 24.37
CA GLN A 346 -14.39 3.67 23.55
C GLN A 346 -14.65 3.24 22.10
N ARG A 347 -14.31 4.11 21.14
CA ARG A 347 -14.41 3.77 19.71
C ARG A 347 -13.22 2.92 19.29
N ILE A 348 -13.48 1.87 18.53
CA ILE A 348 -12.50 0.89 18.08
C ILE A 348 -12.31 1.04 16.56
N PRO A 349 -11.08 1.09 16.04
CA PRO A 349 -10.84 1.15 14.61
C PRO A 349 -11.15 -0.22 13.98
N LEU A 350 -12.11 -0.27 13.06
CA LEU A 350 -12.58 -1.54 12.47
C LEU A 350 -12.33 -1.68 10.98
N PHE A 351 -12.28 -0.58 10.24
CA PHE A 351 -12.10 -0.58 8.80
C PHE A 351 -11.14 0.52 8.39
N SER A 352 -10.35 0.26 7.34
CA SER A 352 -9.43 1.27 6.82
C SER A 352 -9.26 1.24 5.31
N THR A 353 -8.79 2.36 4.78
CA THR A 353 -8.35 2.47 3.40
C THR A 353 -7.31 3.58 3.28
N MET A 354 -6.79 3.79 2.06
CA MET A 354 -5.91 4.90 1.76
C MET A 354 -6.47 5.78 0.65
N SER A 355 -6.37 7.10 0.80
CA SER A 355 -6.74 8.03 -0.26
C SER A 355 -5.86 7.83 -1.50
N GLY A 356 -6.52 7.77 -2.65
CA GLY A 356 -5.89 7.51 -3.93
C GLY A 356 -5.57 6.05 -4.18
N LEU A 357 -5.77 5.10 -3.26
CA LEU A 357 -5.43 3.67 -3.46
C LEU A 357 -6.03 3.10 -4.76
N TYR A 358 -7.34 3.28 -4.94
CA TYR A 358 -8.08 2.81 -6.12
C TYR A 358 -8.12 3.80 -7.28
N THR A 359 -7.32 4.86 -7.22
CA THR A 359 -7.29 5.90 -8.25
C THR A 359 -5.92 5.94 -8.89
N LEU A 360 -5.85 5.89 -10.22
CA LEU A 360 -4.59 6.04 -10.93
C LEU A 360 -3.90 7.35 -10.54
N TYR A 361 -2.67 7.30 -10.03
CA TYR A 361 -2.02 8.47 -9.41
C TYR A 361 -1.79 9.62 -10.38
N THR A 362 -1.63 9.31 -11.67
CA THR A 362 -1.51 10.30 -12.74
C THR A 362 -2.79 11.13 -12.90
N ASN A 363 -3.91 10.70 -12.33
CA ASN A 363 -5.12 11.51 -12.21
C ASN A 363 -5.07 12.37 -10.95
N THR A 364 -4.24 13.40 -10.98
CA THR A 364 -3.93 14.29 -9.85
C THR A 364 -5.16 14.98 -9.23
N ASN A 365 -6.29 15.07 -9.94
CA ASN A 365 -7.53 15.61 -9.39
C ASN A 365 -8.31 14.62 -8.52
N LEU A 366 -8.09 13.32 -8.71
CA LEU A 366 -8.82 12.26 -8.04
C LEU A 366 -7.99 11.53 -6.98
N VAL A 367 -6.68 11.78 -6.87
CA VAL A 367 -5.81 11.11 -5.88
C VAL A 367 -6.22 11.36 -4.42
N GLY A 368 -7.04 12.36 -4.15
CA GLY A 368 -7.68 12.58 -2.85
C GLY A 368 -8.88 11.69 -2.56
N LYS A 369 -9.43 10.98 -3.55
CA LYS A 369 -10.60 10.13 -3.35
C LYS A 369 -10.24 8.87 -2.59
N PHE A 370 -11.10 8.50 -1.66
CA PHE A 370 -11.01 7.24 -0.95
C PHE A 370 -12.34 6.50 -1.01
N TYR A 371 -12.25 5.18 -0.89
CA TYR A 371 -13.38 4.27 -0.96
C TYR A 371 -13.27 3.30 0.21
N LEU A 372 -14.35 3.23 0.99
CA LEU A 372 -14.48 2.35 2.13
C LEU A 372 -15.79 1.53 2.01
N PRO A 373 -15.95 0.60 1.03
CA PRO A 373 -16.98 -0.46 1.09
C PRO A 373 -16.82 -1.42 2.28
N GLY A 374 -17.65 -2.46 2.32
CA GLY A 374 -17.49 -3.51 3.32
C GLY A 374 -17.74 -3.04 4.75
N MET A 375 -18.27 -1.83 4.98
CA MET A 375 -18.62 -1.37 6.32
C MET A 375 -19.89 -2.08 6.79
N TRP A 376 -19.89 -2.61 8.00
CA TRP A 376 -20.98 -3.47 8.48
C TRP A 376 -22.19 -2.64 8.93
N LYS A 377 -23.39 -3.05 8.54
CA LYS A 377 -24.63 -2.38 8.97
C LYS A 377 -25.03 -2.72 10.40
N GLN A 378 -24.60 -3.89 10.88
CA GLN A 378 -24.93 -4.42 12.20
C GLN A 378 -23.76 -5.23 12.77
N LEU A 379 -23.63 -5.24 14.10
CA LEU A 379 -22.67 -6.04 14.86
C LEU A 379 -23.39 -6.86 15.92
N GLU A 380 -22.82 -8.00 16.31
CA GLU A 380 -23.34 -8.79 17.43
C GLU A 380 -23.17 -8.02 18.75
N ILE A 381 -24.17 -8.11 19.61
CA ILE A 381 -24.12 -7.57 20.96
C ILE A 381 -23.28 -8.51 21.83
N PRO A 382 -22.18 -8.02 22.44
CA PRO A 382 -21.44 -8.80 23.43
C PRO A 382 -22.39 -9.24 24.54
N SER A 383 -22.38 -10.54 24.88
CA SER A 383 -23.27 -11.21 25.85
C SER A 383 -24.75 -11.41 25.45
N GLY A 384 -25.14 -11.02 24.24
CA GLY A 384 -26.49 -11.26 23.70
C GLY A 384 -26.47 -12.33 22.61
N ALA A 385 -26.93 -13.55 22.91
CA ALA A 385 -26.93 -14.65 21.93
C ALA A 385 -27.76 -14.28 20.68
N GLY A 386 -27.07 -14.13 19.54
CA GLY A 386 -27.68 -13.80 18.24
C GLY A 386 -28.31 -12.39 18.16
N ALA A 387 -28.11 -11.55 19.16
CA ALA A 387 -28.66 -10.20 19.16
C ALA A 387 -27.72 -9.26 18.41
N MET A 388 -28.26 -8.42 17.54
CA MET A 388 -27.51 -7.47 16.72
C MET A 388 -27.81 -6.02 17.15
N PHE A 389 -26.86 -5.11 16.99
CA PHE A 389 -27.05 -3.67 17.12
C PHE A 389 -26.51 -2.93 15.89
N GLU A 390 -26.99 -1.70 15.67
CA GLU A 390 -26.53 -0.84 14.58
C GLU A 390 -25.34 0.01 15.06
N PRO A 391 -24.11 -0.24 14.57
CA PRO A 391 -22.96 0.54 14.98
C PRO A 391 -22.95 1.94 14.36
N THR A 392 -22.25 2.85 15.04
CA THR A 392 -21.93 4.19 14.60
C THR A 392 -20.45 4.30 14.28
N TYR A 393 -20.12 4.93 13.16
CA TYR A 393 -18.77 5.10 12.67
C TYR A 393 -18.34 6.56 12.69
N VAL A 394 -17.19 6.86 13.26
CA VAL A 394 -16.50 8.15 13.07
C VAL A 394 -15.34 7.95 12.10
N MET A 395 -15.18 8.88 11.17
CA MET A 395 -14.12 8.81 10.16
C MET A 395 -12.96 9.73 10.55
N THR A 396 -11.73 9.23 10.43
CA THR A 396 -10.52 10.03 10.61
C THR A 396 -9.61 9.94 9.41
N MET A 397 -8.74 10.95 9.26
CA MET A 397 -7.67 11.02 8.27
C MET A 397 -6.35 11.26 9.00
N ASN A 398 -5.32 10.46 8.72
CA ASN A 398 -3.98 10.68 9.26
C ASN A 398 -2.86 10.39 8.24
N PRO A 399 -1.68 10.98 8.42
CA PRO A 399 -0.50 10.63 7.62
C PRO A 399 0.16 9.35 8.12
N LEU A 400 0.50 8.45 7.19
CA LEU A 400 1.32 7.25 7.44
C LEU A 400 2.80 7.65 7.49
N THR A 401 3.24 8.06 8.67
CA THR A 401 4.59 8.62 8.91
C THR A 401 5.43 7.76 9.84
N GLY A 402 4.95 6.57 10.21
CA GLY A 402 5.58 5.75 11.25
C GLY A 402 5.53 6.38 12.65
N GLY A 403 4.55 7.27 12.89
CA GLY A 403 4.44 8.05 14.12
C GLY A 403 3.95 7.30 15.36
N GLY A 404 3.52 6.04 15.22
CA GLY A 404 3.06 5.19 16.34
C GLY A 404 1.77 4.41 16.02
N VAL A 405 1.57 3.28 16.71
CA VAL A 405 0.38 2.42 16.56
C VAL A 405 -0.90 3.14 17.01
N GLU A 406 -0.80 3.94 18.06
CA GLU A 406 -1.86 4.78 18.62
C GLU A 406 -2.35 5.86 17.63
N ARG A 407 -1.50 6.26 16.69
CA ARG A 407 -1.83 7.21 15.62
C ARG A 407 -2.26 6.53 14.33
N GLN A 408 -2.45 5.22 14.33
CA GLN A 408 -2.73 4.42 13.13
C GLN A 408 -1.64 4.63 12.06
N ALA A 409 -0.38 4.74 12.50
CA ALA A 409 0.80 4.87 11.65
C ALA A 409 1.97 4.06 12.25
N PRO A 410 1.90 2.72 12.22
CA PRO A 410 2.91 1.85 12.83
C PRO A 410 4.33 2.14 12.35
N ALA A 411 5.31 1.92 13.22
CA ALA A 411 6.72 2.19 12.90
C ALA A 411 7.17 1.44 11.64
N GLY A 412 7.89 2.12 10.76
CA GLY A 412 8.35 1.56 9.48
C GLY A 412 7.29 1.55 8.37
N MET A 413 6.03 1.89 8.64
CA MET A 413 4.98 2.01 7.62
C MET A 413 4.85 3.45 7.10
N THR A 414 4.81 3.55 5.78
CA THR A 414 4.56 4.76 5.01
C THR A 414 3.40 4.55 4.03
N ALA A 415 2.90 5.61 3.40
CA ALA A 415 1.87 5.48 2.37
C ALA A 415 2.34 4.59 1.20
N GLY A 416 3.61 4.71 0.78
CA GLY A 416 4.18 3.85 -0.26
C GLY A 416 4.26 2.39 0.13
N SER A 417 4.49 2.09 1.42
CA SER A 417 4.47 0.71 1.90
C SER A 417 3.07 0.09 1.98
N CYS A 418 2.03 0.91 1.90
CA CYS A 418 0.64 0.46 1.94
C CYS A 418 -0.06 0.62 0.58
N ASP A 419 0.61 1.14 -0.46
CA ASP A 419 0.02 1.26 -1.79
C ASP A 419 0.07 -0.08 -2.53
N THR A 420 -0.80 -1.02 -2.21
CA THR A 420 -0.81 -2.37 -2.78
C THR A 420 -1.26 -2.42 -4.25
N LEU A 421 -1.70 -1.31 -4.83
CA LEU A 421 -2.18 -1.21 -6.22
C LEU A 421 -1.29 -0.36 -7.13
N GLN A 422 -0.55 0.61 -6.58
CA GLN A 422 0.36 1.43 -7.37
C GLN A 422 1.73 1.61 -6.75
N GLY A 423 1.96 0.96 -5.60
CA GLY A 423 3.22 0.50 -5.05
C GLY A 423 4.31 0.22 -6.07
N SER A 424 5.57 0.29 -5.69
CA SER A 424 6.55 -0.48 -6.45
C SER A 424 6.65 -1.86 -5.92
N LEU A 425 7.08 -2.74 -6.82
CA LEU A 425 7.80 -3.97 -6.54
C LEU A 425 8.65 -3.84 -5.26
N PRO A 426 8.44 -4.69 -4.24
CA PRO A 426 7.52 -5.85 -4.21
C PRO A 426 6.08 -5.53 -3.74
N VAL A 427 5.73 -4.29 -3.43
CA VAL A 427 4.44 -3.89 -2.79
C VAL A 427 3.25 -4.01 -3.73
N SER A 428 3.44 -3.50 -4.93
CA SER A 428 2.46 -3.55 -5.99
C SER A 428 3.17 -3.76 -7.30
N PHE A 429 2.47 -4.42 -8.21
CA PHE A 429 3.01 -4.82 -9.47
C PHE A 429 2.13 -4.26 -10.57
N THR A 430 2.09 -2.94 -10.66
CA THR A 430 1.37 -2.18 -11.68
C THR A 430 2.27 -1.81 -12.86
N THR A 431 1.68 -1.57 -14.03
CA THR A 431 2.38 -0.91 -15.13
C THR A 431 2.61 0.59 -14.90
N ASN A 432 1.95 1.20 -13.90
CA ASN A 432 2.06 2.63 -13.60
C ASN A 432 2.32 2.88 -12.10
N VAL A 433 3.60 2.80 -11.76
CA VAL A 433 4.16 2.84 -10.40
C VAL A 433 4.16 4.29 -9.87
N ARG A 434 3.54 4.56 -8.72
CA ARG A 434 3.41 5.90 -8.09
C ARG A 434 4.64 6.28 -7.25
N ALA A 435 5.60 7.04 -7.77
CA ALA A 435 6.80 7.39 -6.99
C ALA A 435 6.52 7.87 -5.55
N GLU A 436 7.38 7.53 -4.59
CA GLU A 436 7.22 7.92 -3.16
C GLU A 436 7.03 9.44 -2.97
N THR A 437 7.57 10.25 -3.89
CA THR A 437 7.42 11.71 -3.91
C THR A 437 5.99 12.19 -4.22
N GLU A 438 5.11 11.32 -4.71
CA GLU A 438 3.71 11.62 -5.04
C GLU A 438 2.77 11.46 -3.83
N PHE A 439 3.26 10.92 -2.70
CA PHE A 439 2.49 10.89 -1.47
C PHE A 439 2.58 12.23 -0.76
N ALA A 440 1.42 12.75 -0.35
CA ALA A 440 1.39 13.86 0.57
C ALA A 440 1.74 13.33 1.96
N SER A 441 2.62 14.03 2.68
CA SER A 441 2.97 13.68 4.06
C SER A 441 2.78 14.87 5.03
N ASN A 442 2.60 16.07 4.49
CA ASN A 442 2.49 17.31 5.26
C ASN A 442 1.04 17.82 5.30
N TYR A 443 0.21 17.16 6.10
CA TYR A 443 -1.15 17.61 6.44
C TYR A 443 -1.50 17.17 7.87
N PRO A 444 -2.34 17.94 8.58
CA PRO A 444 -2.73 17.57 9.94
C PRO A 444 -3.67 16.37 9.92
N SER A 445 -3.65 15.58 11.00
CA SER A 445 -4.69 14.58 11.24
C SER A 445 -6.03 15.27 11.48
N GLU A 446 -7.11 14.72 10.93
CA GLU A 446 -8.46 15.27 11.06
C GLU A 446 -9.48 14.18 11.45
N VAL A 447 -10.49 14.58 12.21
CA VAL A 447 -11.68 13.82 12.56
C VAL A 447 -12.86 14.49 11.89
N PHE A 448 -13.64 13.71 11.12
CA PHE A 448 -14.79 14.25 10.42
C PHE A 448 -15.88 14.69 11.39
N ASN A 449 -16.35 15.94 11.23
CA ASN A 449 -17.48 16.47 11.98
C ASN A 449 -18.35 17.38 11.08
N GLU A 450 -19.67 17.18 11.14
CA GLU A 450 -20.65 17.83 10.25
C GLU A 450 -20.71 19.36 10.42
N ASP A 451 -20.29 19.88 11.58
CA ASP A 451 -20.18 21.32 11.86
C ASP A 451 -18.77 21.88 11.57
N GLY A 452 -17.79 21.02 11.32
CA GLY A 452 -16.42 21.38 10.98
C GLY A 452 -15.42 20.40 11.59
N ASN A 453 -14.48 19.91 10.80
CA ASN A 453 -13.53 18.89 11.22
C ASN A 453 -12.66 19.33 12.40
N ILE A 454 -12.30 18.35 13.22
CA ILE A 454 -11.53 18.51 14.44
C ILE A 454 -10.12 17.97 14.18
N TYR A 455 -9.09 18.68 14.63
CA TYR A 455 -7.71 18.21 14.46
C TYR A 455 -7.34 17.13 15.48
N GLY A 456 -6.43 16.23 15.09
CA GLY A 456 -5.90 15.19 15.97
C GLY A 456 -6.75 13.93 15.98
N ILE A 457 -6.15 12.78 15.67
CA ILE A 457 -6.83 11.49 15.59
C ILE A 457 -7.33 11.02 16.96
N GLU A 458 -6.67 11.44 18.04
CA GLU A 458 -7.04 11.23 19.43
C GLU A 458 -8.41 11.80 19.78
N ASN A 459 -8.92 12.75 18.97
CA ASN A 459 -10.24 13.35 19.15
C ASN A 459 -11.36 12.56 18.43
N ASN A 460 -11.13 11.30 18.07
CA ASN A 460 -12.11 10.45 17.36
C ASN A 460 -13.48 10.37 18.06
N ALA A 461 -13.55 10.51 19.38
CA ALA A 461 -14.80 10.49 20.12
C ALA A 461 -15.71 11.71 19.83
N ALA A 462 -15.13 12.83 19.38
CA ALA A 462 -15.85 14.07 19.08
C ALA A 462 -16.32 14.18 17.61
N GLY A 463 -16.02 13.18 16.78
CA GLY A 463 -16.47 13.16 15.39
C GLY A 463 -17.96 12.90 15.24
N THR A 464 -18.49 13.17 14.05
CA THR A 464 -19.90 12.88 13.74
C THR A 464 -20.12 11.37 13.62
N PRO A 465 -20.98 10.77 14.46
CA PRO A 465 -21.31 9.35 14.35
C PRO A 465 -22.17 9.12 13.11
N LEU A 466 -21.67 8.31 12.18
CA LEU A 466 -22.35 7.90 10.96
C LEU A 466 -22.98 6.53 11.17
N VAL A 467 -24.27 6.40 10.86
CA VAL A 467 -25.02 5.14 11.00
C VAL A 467 -25.75 4.81 9.69
N TRP A 468 -25.94 3.53 9.41
CA TRP A 468 -26.79 3.08 8.33
C TRP A 468 -28.27 3.17 8.72
N ASP A 469 -29.02 4.06 8.06
CA ASP A 469 -30.47 4.17 8.27
C ASP A 469 -31.19 3.19 7.34
N PHE A 470 -31.70 2.08 7.88
CA PHE A 470 -32.44 1.06 7.12
C PHE A 470 -33.72 1.59 6.46
N ARG A 471 -34.34 2.65 7.01
CA ARG A 471 -35.55 3.24 6.41
C ARG A 471 -35.21 4.09 5.21
N LYS A 472 -34.10 4.84 5.26
CA LYS A 472 -33.61 5.67 4.15
C LYS A 472 -32.72 4.89 3.17
N ASN A 473 -32.26 3.72 3.57
CA ASN A 473 -31.27 2.90 2.86
C ASN A 473 -29.99 3.69 2.52
N LYS A 474 -29.53 4.51 3.48
CA LYS A 474 -28.40 5.45 3.32
C LYS A 474 -27.68 5.71 4.65
N VAL A 475 -26.41 6.09 4.57
CA VAL A 475 -25.64 6.60 5.70
C VAL A 475 -26.15 7.99 6.11
N VAL A 476 -26.38 8.18 7.41
CA VAL A 476 -26.82 9.43 8.02
C VAL A 476 -26.00 9.77 9.27
N SER A 477 -25.96 11.05 9.65
CA SER A 477 -25.51 11.46 10.99
C SER A 477 -26.53 10.98 12.02
N GLN A 478 -26.05 10.31 13.06
CA GLN A 478 -26.89 9.94 14.20
C GLN A 478 -27.38 11.17 14.98
N ILE A 479 -26.65 12.29 14.92
CA ILE A 479 -26.96 13.53 15.64
C ILE A 479 -28.07 14.32 14.93
N SER A 480 -27.90 14.54 13.61
CA SER A 480 -28.78 15.46 12.86
C SER A 480 -29.75 14.75 11.92
N GLY A 481 -29.56 13.45 11.68
CA GLY A 481 -30.31 12.66 10.72
C GLY A 481 -30.06 13.01 9.25
N LYS A 482 -29.12 13.93 8.97
CA LYS A 482 -28.72 14.37 7.62
C LYS A 482 -27.97 13.26 6.91
N THR A 483 -28.18 13.12 5.60
CA THR A 483 -27.39 12.20 4.77
C THR A 483 -26.00 12.77 4.50
N LEU A 484 -25.02 11.91 4.19
CA LEU A 484 -23.67 12.34 3.79
C LEU A 484 -23.65 13.46 2.72
N PRO A 485 -24.41 13.36 1.60
CA PRO A 485 -24.48 14.45 0.62
C PRO A 485 -25.07 15.76 1.15
N SER A 486 -25.88 15.70 2.21
CA SER A 486 -26.46 16.89 2.85
C SER A 486 -25.46 17.55 3.82
N MET A 487 -24.59 16.75 4.45
CA MET A 487 -23.49 17.24 5.29
C MET A 487 -22.32 17.80 4.46
N LEU A 488 -22.10 17.23 3.27
CA LEU A 488 -21.02 17.59 2.34
C LEU A 488 -21.61 18.15 1.02
N PRO A 489 -22.26 19.32 1.04
CA PRO A 489 -22.86 19.90 -0.17
C PRO A 489 -21.79 20.38 -1.16
N LEU A 490 -22.16 20.50 -2.44
CA LEU A 490 -21.33 21.11 -3.50
C LEU A 490 -19.96 20.43 -3.72
N ASN A 491 -19.87 19.11 -3.52
CA ASN A 491 -18.62 18.36 -3.57
C ASN A 491 -17.57 18.86 -2.55
N ARG A 492 -18.01 19.35 -1.39
CA ARG A 492 -17.11 19.59 -0.26
C ARG A 492 -16.42 18.25 0.09
N PRO A 493 -15.08 18.24 0.22
CA PRO A 493 -14.39 17.03 0.66
C PRO A 493 -14.79 16.68 2.10
N MET A 494 -14.66 15.40 2.47
CA MET A 494 -14.87 14.97 3.86
C MET A 494 -13.77 15.51 4.78
N PHE A 495 -12.53 15.62 4.26
CA PHE A 495 -11.38 16.16 4.98
C PHE A 495 -10.75 17.34 4.24
N GLY A 496 -10.27 18.33 4.99
CA GLY A 496 -9.75 19.59 4.46
C GLY A 496 -10.81 20.53 3.88
N ASP A 497 -10.36 21.47 3.05
CA ASP A 497 -11.19 22.54 2.51
C ASP A 497 -11.63 22.32 1.05
N PRO A 498 -12.83 22.79 0.67
CA PRO A 498 -13.20 22.86 -0.73
C PRO A 498 -12.22 23.78 -1.47
N ASN A 499 -11.99 23.49 -2.75
CA ASN A 499 -11.23 24.41 -3.60
C ASN A 499 -12.09 25.63 -3.95
N ASP A 500 -12.08 26.62 -3.08
CA ASP A 500 -12.84 27.88 -3.16
C ASP A 500 -12.04 29.04 -3.77
N VAL A 501 -10.80 28.78 -4.21
CA VAL A 501 -9.98 29.75 -4.93
C VAL A 501 -10.51 29.94 -6.35
N CYS A 502 -10.61 31.19 -6.79
CA CYS A 502 -11.01 31.50 -8.16
C CYS A 502 -10.02 30.82 -9.14
N PRO A 503 -10.49 30.03 -10.13
CA PRO A 503 -9.61 29.39 -11.11
C PRO A 503 -8.68 30.37 -11.86
N MET A 504 -9.06 31.64 -11.95
CA MET A 504 -8.26 32.70 -12.57
C MET A 504 -7.11 33.22 -11.69
N ASN A 505 -7.15 32.96 -10.39
CA ASN A 505 -6.16 33.37 -9.39
C ASN A 505 -5.23 32.23 -8.95
N VAL A 506 -5.36 31.03 -9.54
CA VAL A 506 -4.48 29.90 -9.24
C VAL A 506 -3.05 30.24 -9.66
N LEU A 507 -2.16 30.27 -8.68
CA LEU A 507 -0.71 30.27 -8.90
C LEU A 507 -0.30 28.81 -9.10
N ASP A 508 0.00 28.43 -10.34
CA ASP A 508 0.54 27.12 -10.68
C ASP A 508 2.07 27.21 -10.57
N GLY A 509 2.71 26.38 -9.73
CA GLY A 509 4.18 26.32 -9.60
C GLY A 509 4.78 26.64 -8.23
N ILE A 510 4.13 26.31 -7.11
CA ILE A 510 4.79 26.33 -5.79
C ILE A 510 4.87 24.90 -5.26
N GLY A 511 5.94 24.20 -5.65
CA GLY A 511 6.31 22.89 -5.14
C GLY A 511 7.79 22.67 -5.38
N GLY A 512 8.62 23.04 -4.40
CA GLY A 512 10.07 22.84 -4.44
C GLY A 512 10.83 23.99 -3.80
N THR A 513 11.57 23.67 -2.75
CA THR A 513 12.59 24.53 -2.14
C THR A 513 13.64 24.92 -3.18
N GLY A 514 13.64 26.19 -3.59
CA GLY A 514 14.74 26.81 -4.33
C GLY A 514 14.30 27.67 -5.51
N GLY A 515 14.26 28.99 -5.30
CA GLY A 515 14.42 30.01 -6.35
C GLY A 515 13.29 30.14 -7.38
N ILE A 516 12.86 31.39 -7.62
CA ILE A 516 11.94 31.73 -8.70
C ILE A 516 12.68 31.59 -10.04
N ASP A 517 12.53 30.46 -10.72
CA ASP A 517 12.84 30.36 -12.15
C ASP A 517 11.55 30.33 -12.98
N THR A 518 11.19 31.48 -13.53
CA THR A 518 10.06 31.65 -14.47
C THR A 518 10.30 31.03 -15.86
N GLY A 519 11.39 30.29 -16.06
CA GLY A 519 11.85 29.79 -17.34
C GLY A 519 11.14 28.53 -17.88
N ASN A 520 10.81 27.54 -17.04
CA ASN A 520 10.46 26.19 -17.52
C ASN A 520 9.21 25.59 -16.85
N ILE A 521 8.04 26.17 -17.10
CA ILE A 521 6.76 25.50 -16.84
C ILE A 521 6.29 24.87 -18.14
N ASP A 522 6.22 23.54 -18.19
CA ASP A 522 5.61 22.78 -19.29
C ASP A 522 4.09 22.70 -19.06
N VAL A 523 3.37 23.53 -19.82
CA VAL A 523 1.94 23.85 -19.59
C VAL A 523 1.08 23.03 -20.54
N THR A 524 0.50 21.93 -20.07
CA THR A 524 -0.57 21.25 -20.84
C THR A 524 -1.83 20.85 -20.05
N THR A 525 -1.90 20.99 -18.72
CA THR A 525 -3.02 20.36 -17.96
C THR A 525 -3.77 21.21 -16.93
N VAL A 526 -3.45 22.49 -16.73
CA VAL A 526 -4.29 23.38 -15.88
C VAL A 526 -4.49 24.73 -16.58
N LEU A 527 -5.67 25.32 -16.41
CA LEU A 527 -6.20 26.57 -16.99
C LEU A 527 -5.37 27.85 -16.65
N SER A 528 -4.05 27.82 -16.65
CA SER A 528 -3.15 28.95 -16.34
C SER A 528 -2.62 29.66 -17.60
N SER A 529 -3.54 30.31 -18.30
CA SER A 529 -3.48 31.61 -19.02
C SER A 529 -2.16 32.39 -19.31
N LYS A 530 -0.96 31.81 -19.55
CA LYS A 530 0.21 32.62 -19.98
C LYS A 530 -0.06 33.38 -21.30
N ARG A 531 -0.81 32.77 -22.22
CA ARG A 531 -1.20 33.38 -23.51
C ARG A 531 -2.31 34.42 -23.38
N LEU A 532 -3.30 34.19 -22.53
CA LEU A 532 -4.38 35.15 -22.25
C LEU A 532 -3.85 36.37 -21.46
N ARG A 533 -2.91 36.17 -20.52
CA ARG A 533 -2.20 37.26 -19.85
C ARG A 533 -1.29 38.01 -20.83
N ALA A 534 -0.56 37.31 -21.69
CA ALA A 534 0.24 37.96 -22.74
C ALA A 534 -0.61 38.73 -23.77
N PHE A 535 -1.82 38.28 -24.10
CA PHE A 535 -2.76 39.02 -24.94
C PHE A 535 -3.35 40.24 -24.21
N ARG A 536 -3.71 40.09 -22.93
CA ARG A 536 -4.13 41.20 -22.06
C ARG A 536 -3.03 42.26 -21.99
N ASP A 537 -1.83 41.87 -21.59
CA ASP A 537 -0.72 42.78 -21.30
C ASP A 537 -0.06 43.31 -22.59
N GLY A 538 -0.01 42.47 -23.63
CA GLY A 538 0.63 42.80 -24.90
C GLY A 538 -0.24 43.56 -25.89
N PHE A 539 -1.57 43.45 -25.81
CA PHE A 539 -2.52 44.00 -26.79
C PHE A 539 -3.65 44.81 -26.15
N LEU A 540 -4.39 44.25 -25.18
CA LEU A 540 -5.56 44.94 -24.61
C LEU A 540 -5.17 46.16 -23.77
N MET A 541 -4.18 46.02 -22.88
CA MET A 541 -3.69 47.10 -22.01
C MET A 541 -2.90 48.18 -22.75
N LYS A 542 -2.58 47.98 -24.03
CA LYS A 542 -1.95 49.00 -24.90
C LYS A 542 -2.96 49.90 -25.61
N SER A 543 -4.25 49.69 -25.41
CA SER A 543 -5.31 50.50 -25.99
C SER A 543 -6.31 50.94 -24.92
N ALA A 544 -6.83 52.17 -25.03
CA ALA A 544 -7.81 52.70 -24.08
C ALA A 544 -9.11 51.87 -24.07
N ALA A 545 -9.55 51.41 -25.25
CA ALA A 545 -10.71 50.52 -25.38
C ALA A 545 -10.48 49.14 -24.77
N GLY A 546 -9.29 48.56 -24.95
CA GLY A 546 -8.92 47.27 -24.34
C GLY A 546 -8.77 47.36 -22.82
N THR A 547 -8.26 48.48 -22.30
CA THR A 547 -8.17 48.73 -20.85
C THR A 547 -9.56 48.84 -20.23
N ALA A 548 -10.50 49.55 -20.86
CA ALA A 548 -11.90 49.62 -20.41
C ALA A 548 -12.62 48.26 -20.44
N LEU A 549 -12.29 47.41 -21.42
CA LEU A 549 -12.79 46.02 -21.51
C LEU A 549 -12.24 45.14 -20.39
N VAL A 550 -10.97 45.33 -20.02
CA VAL A 550 -10.32 44.63 -18.91
C VAL A 550 -10.88 45.09 -17.56
N ASP A 551 -11.12 46.39 -17.38
CA ASP A 551 -11.78 46.93 -16.18
C ASP A 551 -13.22 46.43 -16.02
N LEU A 552 -14.00 46.42 -17.12
CA LEU A 552 -15.35 45.86 -17.13
C LEU A 552 -15.33 44.35 -16.77
N TYR A 553 -14.34 43.62 -17.28
CA TYR A 553 -14.13 42.22 -16.94
C TYR A 553 -13.84 42.03 -15.44
N TYR A 554 -12.88 42.77 -14.86
CA TYR A 554 -12.54 42.64 -13.44
C TYR A 554 -13.67 43.10 -12.51
N THR A 555 -14.48 44.07 -12.94
CA THR A 555 -15.66 44.53 -12.20
C THR A 555 -16.78 43.50 -12.22
N ALA A 556 -16.99 42.82 -13.36
CA ALA A 556 -18.05 41.82 -13.51
C ALA A 556 -17.64 40.41 -13.04
N ALA A 557 -16.36 40.07 -13.07
CA ALA A 557 -15.85 38.72 -12.81
C ALA A 557 -16.26 38.14 -11.44
N PRO A 558 -16.28 38.89 -10.32
CA PRO A 558 -16.72 38.35 -9.03
C PRO A 558 -18.21 38.00 -8.98
N ALA A 559 -19.05 38.71 -9.72
CA ALA A 559 -20.49 38.43 -9.81
C ALA A 559 -20.77 37.26 -10.76
N VAL A 560 -20.06 37.23 -11.90
CA VAL A 560 -20.14 36.13 -12.87
C VAL A 560 -19.58 34.84 -12.28
N ALA A 561 -18.46 34.86 -11.55
CA ALA A 561 -17.91 33.70 -10.86
C ALA A 561 -18.89 33.15 -9.82
N ARG A 562 -19.52 34.03 -9.01
CA ARG A 562 -20.58 33.62 -8.08
C ARG A 562 -21.80 33.02 -8.79
N MET A 563 -22.17 33.53 -9.97
CA MET A 563 -23.25 32.96 -10.78
C MET A 563 -22.88 31.58 -11.34
N LEU A 564 -21.66 31.43 -11.86
CA LEU A 564 -21.16 30.20 -12.46
C LEU A 564 -20.99 29.10 -11.41
N VAL A 565 -20.46 29.42 -10.22
CA VAL A 565 -20.33 28.45 -9.11
C VAL A 565 -21.70 27.98 -8.60
N ARG A 566 -22.75 28.82 -8.70
CA ARG A 566 -24.11 28.48 -8.27
C ARG A 566 -24.94 27.74 -9.31
N ASN A 567 -24.50 27.69 -10.58
CA ASN A 567 -25.27 27.09 -11.68
C ASN A 567 -24.40 26.14 -12.51
N PRO A 568 -24.48 24.81 -12.29
CA PRO A 568 -23.66 23.81 -12.97
C PRO A 568 -23.76 23.87 -14.50
N SER A 569 -24.96 24.10 -15.04
CA SER A 569 -25.20 24.20 -16.48
C SER A 569 -24.54 25.44 -17.09
N ALA A 570 -24.52 26.55 -16.36
CA ALA A 570 -23.84 27.77 -16.78
C ALA A 570 -22.31 27.60 -16.73
N LEU A 571 -21.79 26.91 -15.71
CA LEU A 571 -20.37 26.59 -15.59
C LEU A 571 -19.89 25.67 -16.71
N GLU A 572 -20.68 24.65 -17.06
CA GLU A 572 -20.34 23.73 -18.15
C GLU A 572 -20.39 24.44 -19.52
N ALA A 573 -21.41 25.26 -19.77
CA ALA A 573 -21.48 26.09 -20.96
C ALA A 573 -20.27 27.03 -21.06
N PHE A 574 -19.92 27.71 -19.97
CA PHE A 574 -18.76 28.60 -19.90
C PHE A 574 -17.44 27.85 -20.16
N ARG A 575 -17.24 26.67 -19.56
CA ARG A 575 -16.06 25.83 -19.82
C ARG A 575 -15.94 25.45 -21.30
N ARG A 576 -17.04 25.08 -21.95
CA ARG A 576 -17.07 24.76 -23.39
C ARG A 576 -16.78 25.98 -24.26
N THR A 577 -17.33 27.15 -23.92
CA THR A 577 -17.07 28.40 -24.66
C THR A 577 -15.63 28.89 -24.48
N ALA A 578 -15.08 28.80 -23.27
CA ALA A 578 -13.69 29.16 -22.98
C ALA A 578 -12.72 28.25 -23.74
N ALA A 579 -12.94 26.93 -23.69
CA ALA A 579 -12.15 25.96 -24.44
C ALA A 579 -12.22 26.18 -25.96
N ALA A 580 -13.40 26.49 -26.50
CA ALA A 580 -13.57 26.82 -27.92
C ALA A 580 -12.84 28.12 -28.31
N THR A 581 -12.91 29.14 -27.47
CA THR A 581 -12.25 30.43 -27.70
C THR A 581 -10.73 30.28 -27.64
N GLU A 582 -10.22 29.53 -26.67
CA GLU A 582 -8.80 29.23 -26.54
C GLU A 582 -8.28 28.37 -27.69
N TRP A 583 -9.06 27.37 -28.14
CA TRP A 583 -8.73 26.59 -29.33
C TRP A 583 -8.65 27.46 -30.59
N VAL A 584 -9.61 28.37 -30.80
CA VAL A 584 -9.61 29.31 -31.92
C VAL A 584 -8.42 30.28 -31.85
N MET A 585 -8.11 30.80 -30.67
CA MET A 585 -6.96 31.71 -30.47
C MET A 585 -5.61 30.99 -30.57
N ALA A 586 -5.50 29.74 -30.13
CA ALA A 586 -4.27 28.97 -30.25
C ALA A 586 -3.99 28.52 -31.69
N HIS A 587 -5.03 28.43 -32.51
CA HIS A 587 -4.96 27.89 -33.87
C HIS A 587 -5.43 28.89 -34.93
N TRP A 588 -5.45 30.20 -34.66
CA TRP A 588 -5.96 31.19 -35.61
C TRP A 588 -5.16 31.24 -36.92
N MET A 589 -3.83 31.05 -36.86
CA MET A 589 -2.97 30.89 -38.04
C MET A 589 -3.22 29.55 -38.73
N LEU A 590 -3.64 28.52 -37.98
CA LEU A 590 -4.02 27.21 -38.49
C LEU A 590 -5.41 27.24 -39.13
N LEU A 591 -6.34 28.10 -38.67
CA LEU A 591 -7.64 28.37 -39.29
C LEU A 591 -7.50 29.21 -40.56
N ALA A 592 -6.63 30.23 -40.56
CA ALA A 592 -6.24 30.95 -41.77
C ALA A 592 -5.51 30.01 -42.75
N GLY A 593 -4.64 29.16 -42.22
CA GLY A 593 -3.93 28.09 -42.94
C GLY A 593 -4.86 27.00 -43.47
N LEU A 594 -5.94 26.64 -42.76
CA LEU A 594 -6.96 25.68 -43.17
C LEU A 594 -7.94 26.27 -44.18
N ALA A 595 -8.18 27.58 -44.16
CA ALA A 595 -8.92 28.28 -45.20
C ALA A 595 -8.11 28.32 -46.52
N LEU A 596 -6.81 28.63 -46.42
CA LEU A 596 -5.87 28.59 -47.57
C LEU A 596 -5.59 27.15 -48.03
N ALA A 597 -5.45 26.21 -47.11
CA ALA A 597 -5.30 24.79 -47.39
C ALA A 597 -6.60 24.19 -47.90
N GLY A 598 -7.77 24.65 -47.50
CA GLY A 598 -9.07 24.27 -48.08
C GLY A 598 -9.19 24.72 -49.54
N ALA A 599 -8.69 25.92 -49.86
CA ALA A 599 -8.57 26.42 -51.22
C ALA A 599 -7.52 25.61 -52.04
N ALA A 600 -6.42 25.18 -51.43
CA ALA A 600 -5.42 24.31 -52.06
C ALA A 600 -5.86 22.83 -52.16
N TRP A 601 -6.65 22.33 -51.20
CA TRP A 601 -7.10 20.95 -51.06
C TRP A 601 -8.24 20.63 -52.03
N SER A 602 -9.00 21.62 -52.48
CA SER A 602 -9.90 21.47 -53.63
C SER A 602 -9.14 21.19 -54.95
N ARG A 603 -7.87 21.61 -55.07
CA ARG A 603 -6.99 21.30 -56.22
C ARG A 603 -6.14 20.04 -56.05
N VAL A 604 -5.83 19.64 -54.81
CA VAL A 604 -4.95 18.48 -54.53
C VAL A 604 -5.74 17.17 -54.32
N ARG A 605 -7.07 17.21 -54.24
CA ARG A 605 -7.97 16.05 -54.11
C ARG A 605 -8.06 15.11 -55.33
N LEU A 606 -7.15 15.21 -56.31
CA LEU A 606 -7.13 14.31 -57.47
C LEU A 606 -6.00 13.28 -57.50
N LEU A 607 -5.08 13.21 -56.52
CA LEU A 607 -4.04 12.16 -56.54
C LEU A 607 -3.69 11.59 -55.15
N LYS A 608 -4.35 10.46 -54.89
CA LYS A 608 -3.94 9.26 -54.12
C LYS A 608 -3.56 9.36 -52.64
N ALA A 609 -4.31 8.57 -51.87
CA ALA A 609 -4.07 8.11 -50.52
C ALA A 609 -3.04 6.96 -50.45
N ARG A 610 -2.23 6.92 -49.37
CA ARG A 610 -2.23 5.88 -48.31
C ARG A 610 -0.90 5.82 -47.53
N LYS A 611 -1.04 5.87 -46.19
CA LYS A 611 -0.31 5.19 -45.09
C LYS A 611 1.22 5.35 -44.96
N ALA A 612 1.68 5.79 -43.78
CA ALA A 612 2.18 4.91 -42.71
C ALA A 612 2.82 5.73 -41.57
N ALA A 613 2.28 5.60 -40.35
CA ALA A 613 2.91 5.99 -39.10
C ALA A 613 3.40 4.71 -38.43
N ALA A 614 4.73 4.55 -38.33
CA ALA A 614 5.40 3.34 -37.86
C ALA A 614 6.67 3.65 -37.04
N LEU A 615 6.73 4.80 -36.36
CA LEU A 615 7.94 5.19 -35.61
C LEU A 615 7.58 6.07 -34.41
N ALA A 616 7.24 5.45 -33.28
CA ALA A 616 7.39 6.04 -31.94
C ALA A 616 7.17 4.97 -30.85
N LEU A 617 7.65 3.75 -31.09
CA LEU A 617 7.55 2.57 -30.21
C LEU A 617 8.90 2.29 -29.51
N ALA A 618 9.64 3.32 -29.08
CA ALA A 618 11.02 3.13 -28.61
C ALA A 618 11.41 3.92 -27.34
N GLY A 619 10.44 4.46 -26.58
CA GLY A 619 10.72 5.31 -25.42
C GLY A 619 10.21 4.79 -24.08
N ALA A 620 10.09 3.48 -23.94
CA ALA A 620 9.90 2.83 -22.64
C ALA A 620 11.26 2.50 -22.02
N VAL A 621 11.26 2.35 -20.70
CA VAL A 621 12.33 1.77 -19.86
C VAL A 621 13.42 2.77 -19.47
N LEU A 622 13.25 3.45 -18.34
CA LEU A 622 14.27 3.87 -17.37
C LEU A 622 13.58 4.68 -16.23
N LEU A 623 13.39 4.27 -14.97
CA LEU A 623 13.49 3.02 -14.20
C LEU A 623 13.31 3.39 -12.69
N PHE A 624 12.47 2.64 -11.93
CA PHE A 624 12.46 2.38 -10.45
C PHE A 624 12.14 3.51 -9.41
N GLY A 625 11.59 3.32 -8.18
CA GLY A 625 11.16 2.15 -7.38
C GLY A 625 11.00 2.33 -5.81
N PHE A 626 9.92 1.82 -5.14
CA PHE A 626 9.46 1.85 -3.68
C PHE A 626 9.90 0.69 -2.73
N GLY A 627 9.34 0.55 -1.50
CA GLY A 627 9.28 -0.72 -0.73
C GLY A 627 8.08 -0.86 0.25
N ALA A 628 7.71 -2.11 0.58
CA ALA A 628 6.80 -2.59 1.66
C ALA A 628 7.17 -4.03 2.02
N GLY A 629 6.99 -4.41 3.28
CA GLY A 629 7.52 -5.65 3.85
C GLY A 629 6.52 -6.63 4.46
N ALA A 630 6.99 -7.85 4.74
CA ALA A 630 6.25 -8.90 5.46
C ALA A 630 6.36 -8.77 6.98
N GLN A 631 5.50 -9.50 7.70
CA GLN A 631 5.55 -9.61 9.16
C GLN A 631 6.96 -9.97 9.65
N MET A 632 7.60 -9.01 10.30
CA MET A 632 8.95 -9.14 10.82
C MET A 632 8.93 -9.75 12.22
N LEU A 633 9.68 -10.85 12.39
CA LEU A 633 10.19 -11.23 13.70
C LEU A 633 11.19 -10.16 14.18
N PRO A 634 11.03 -9.60 15.39
CA PRO A 634 12.12 -8.88 16.03
C PRO A 634 13.14 -9.90 16.56
N ILE A 635 13.91 -10.54 15.68
CA ILE A 635 15.20 -11.09 16.09
C ILE A 635 16.04 -9.96 16.67
N SER A 636 16.64 -10.18 17.83
CA SER A 636 17.47 -9.17 18.47
C SER A 636 18.56 -8.71 17.50
N ALA A 637 18.93 -7.43 17.54
CA ALA A 637 20.00 -6.93 16.69
C ALA A 637 21.32 -7.71 16.89
N ALA A 638 21.54 -8.23 18.10
CA ALA A 638 22.70 -9.06 18.43
C ALA A 638 22.66 -10.41 17.71
N ASP A 639 21.54 -11.15 17.79
CA ASP A 639 21.41 -12.45 17.15
C ASP A 639 21.40 -12.32 15.61
N PHE A 640 20.76 -11.26 15.10
CA PHE A 640 20.74 -10.96 13.66
C PHE A 640 22.16 -10.74 13.12
N THR A 641 22.93 -9.85 13.76
CA THR A 641 24.30 -9.55 13.35
C THR A 641 25.26 -10.73 13.56
N ALA A 642 24.97 -11.63 14.51
CA ALA A 642 25.75 -12.84 14.73
C ALA A 642 25.63 -13.84 13.56
N ASN A 643 24.41 -14.08 13.06
CA ASN A 643 24.11 -15.07 12.02
C ASN A 643 24.52 -14.66 10.59
N VAL A 644 24.81 -13.39 10.36
CA VAL A 644 25.22 -12.84 9.05
C VAL A 644 26.72 -13.09 8.79
N SER A 645 27.14 -13.48 7.59
CA SER A 645 28.58 -13.64 7.27
C SER A 645 29.25 -12.32 6.89
N ASP A 646 28.55 -11.47 6.13
CA ASP A 646 29.09 -10.23 5.59
C ASP A 646 28.11 -9.07 5.82
N ILE A 647 28.64 -7.94 6.30
CA ILE A 647 27.90 -6.67 6.48
C ILE A 647 28.67 -5.58 5.76
N PHE A 648 28.04 -4.91 4.80
CA PHE A 648 28.69 -3.87 4.01
C PHE A 648 27.73 -2.75 3.60
N VAL A 649 28.30 -1.59 3.30
CA VAL A 649 27.63 -0.45 2.68
C VAL A 649 27.95 -0.46 1.20
N GLY A 650 26.94 -0.25 0.36
CA GLY A 650 27.13 -0.18 -1.07
C GLY A 650 26.04 0.56 -1.81
N LYS A 651 26.32 0.83 -3.08
CA LYS A 651 25.39 1.46 -4.01
C LYS A 651 24.92 0.43 -5.04
N VAL A 652 23.60 0.30 -5.20
CA VAL A 652 23.04 -0.59 -6.22
C VAL A 652 23.32 0.01 -7.60
N LEU A 653 24.01 -0.74 -8.46
CA LEU A 653 24.34 -0.33 -9.81
C LEU A 653 23.23 -0.70 -10.80
N SER A 654 22.69 -1.91 -10.67
CA SER A 654 21.68 -2.43 -11.59
C SER A 654 20.83 -3.52 -10.96
N THR A 655 19.61 -3.66 -11.47
CA THR A 655 18.68 -4.74 -11.13
C THR A 655 18.04 -5.30 -12.40
N GLN A 656 18.02 -6.61 -12.59
CA GLN A 656 17.47 -7.24 -13.79
C GLN A 656 16.64 -8.47 -13.45
N ALA A 657 15.36 -8.48 -13.86
CA ALA A 657 14.49 -9.64 -13.72
C ALA A 657 14.76 -10.68 -14.81
N ARG A 658 14.71 -11.97 -14.44
CA ARG A 658 14.80 -13.10 -15.37
C ARG A 658 13.98 -14.29 -14.91
N TRP A 659 13.54 -15.09 -15.88
CA TRP A 659 12.98 -16.43 -15.62
C TRP A 659 14.04 -17.38 -15.07
N TYR A 660 13.64 -18.23 -14.13
CA TYR A 660 14.42 -19.36 -13.64
C TYR A 660 13.57 -20.63 -13.52
N PRO A 661 14.04 -21.78 -14.05
CA PRO A 661 15.17 -21.88 -14.96
C PRO A 661 14.93 -21.06 -16.24
N PRO A 662 15.97 -20.62 -16.97
CA PRO A 662 15.78 -19.87 -18.21
C PRO A 662 14.93 -20.67 -19.21
N THR A 663 13.92 -20.04 -19.80
CA THR A 663 13.03 -20.65 -20.80
C THR A 663 12.92 -19.79 -22.05
N SER A 664 12.72 -20.41 -23.20
CA SER A 664 12.35 -19.72 -24.45
C SER A 664 10.83 -19.58 -24.63
N ALA A 665 10.04 -20.21 -23.76
CA ALA A 665 8.57 -20.18 -23.78
C ALA A 665 8.07 -19.83 -22.37
N PRO A 666 7.87 -18.55 -22.04
CA PRO A 666 7.35 -18.13 -20.75
C PRO A 666 5.87 -18.56 -20.56
N PRO A 667 5.38 -18.65 -19.30
CA PRO A 667 6.13 -18.44 -18.06
C PRO A 667 7.09 -19.61 -17.74
N SER A 668 8.22 -19.30 -17.09
CA SER A 668 9.01 -20.33 -16.38
C SER A 668 8.55 -20.42 -14.93
N THR A 669 9.24 -21.22 -14.11
CA THR A 669 8.84 -21.43 -12.72
C THR A 669 8.91 -20.17 -11.86
N ARG A 670 10.01 -19.40 -11.96
CA ARG A 670 10.24 -18.26 -11.07
C ARG A 670 10.73 -17.04 -11.81
N ILE A 671 10.45 -15.88 -11.24
CA ILE A 671 11.14 -14.64 -11.59
C ILE A 671 12.12 -14.34 -10.46
N PHE A 672 13.39 -14.23 -10.81
CA PHE A 672 14.44 -13.70 -9.94
C PHE A 672 14.87 -12.34 -10.43
N THR A 673 15.18 -11.45 -9.50
CA THR A 673 15.83 -10.17 -9.76
C THR A 673 17.30 -10.27 -9.38
N ASP A 674 18.19 -10.20 -10.36
CA ASP A 674 19.63 -10.12 -10.16
C ASP A 674 20.01 -8.68 -9.81
N VAL A 675 20.81 -8.50 -8.75
CA VAL A 675 21.23 -7.22 -8.19
C VAL A 675 22.74 -7.12 -8.21
N VAL A 676 23.28 -5.98 -8.66
CA VAL A 676 24.71 -5.68 -8.63
C VAL A 676 24.96 -4.47 -7.76
N VAL A 677 25.89 -4.58 -6.80
CA VAL A 677 26.20 -3.54 -5.82
C VAL A 677 27.69 -3.21 -5.87
N GLU A 678 28.01 -1.92 -5.90
CA GLU A 678 29.38 -1.42 -5.68
C GLU A 678 29.61 -1.20 -4.18
N VAL A 679 30.63 -1.86 -3.64
CA VAL A 679 30.91 -1.85 -2.21
C VAL A 679 31.75 -0.64 -1.84
N SER A 680 31.24 0.23 -0.96
CA SER A 680 31.95 1.42 -0.49
C SER A 680 32.61 1.22 0.87
N ARG A 681 32.07 0.33 1.72
CA ARG A 681 32.59 0.08 3.08
C ARG A 681 32.18 -1.31 3.57
N VAL A 682 33.01 -1.94 4.40
CA VAL A 682 32.73 -3.27 4.98
C VAL A 682 32.87 -3.20 6.50
N GLU A 683 31.87 -3.72 7.21
CA GLU A 683 31.82 -3.76 8.68
C GLU A 683 32.05 -5.19 9.23
N LYS A 684 31.71 -6.21 8.45
CA LYS A 684 31.93 -7.64 8.76
C LYS A 684 32.16 -8.41 7.46
N GLY A 685 33.07 -9.39 7.48
CA GLY A 685 33.36 -10.27 6.33
C GLY A 685 34.59 -9.84 5.52
N ASP A 686 34.89 -10.61 4.46
CA ASP A 686 36.13 -10.49 3.67
C ASP A 686 35.92 -9.88 2.28
N ILE A 687 34.85 -9.10 2.10
CA ILE A 687 34.57 -8.41 0.84
C ILE A 687 35.55 -7.25 0.68
N ASN A 688 36.07 -7.05 -0.54
CA ASN A 688 36.99 -5.94 -0.81
C ASN A 688 36.22 -4.64 -1.07
N VAL A 689 36.64 -3.54 -0.44
CA VAL A 689 36.13 -2.19 -0.77
C VAL A 689 36.47 -1.84 -2.21
N GLY A 690 35.51 -1.23 -2.93
CA GLY A 690 35.61 -0.91 -4.36
C GLY A 690 35.32 -2.10 -5.29
N SER A 691 35.00 -3.28 -4.75
CA SER A 691 34.56 -4.42 -5.57
C SER A 691 33.07 -4.34 -5.92
N GLN A 692 32.66 -5.11 -6.93
CA GLN A 692 31.26 -5.34 -7.24
C GLN A 692 30.82 -6.70 -6.72
N VAL A 693 29.69 -6.72 -6.03
CA VAL A 693 29.03 -7.93 -5.51
C VAL A 693 27.73 -8.12 -6.27
N SER A 694 27.49 -9.34 -6.76
CA SER A 694 26.25 -9.73 -7.41
C SER A 694 25.52 -10.80 -6.62
N PHE A 695 24.20 -10.66 -6.48
CA PHE A 695 23.33 -11.66 -5.86
C PHE A 695 21.94 -11.62 -6.53
N SER A 696 21.14 -12.67 -6.31
CA SER A 696 19.78 -12.75 -6.85
C SER A 696 18.78 -12.82 -5.71
N VAL A 697 17.65 -12.14 -5.86
CA VAL A 697 16.50 -12.24 -4.96
C VAL A 697 15.28 -12.75 -5.71
N ILE A 698 14.45 -13.55 -5.04
CA ILE A 698 13.20 -14.03 -5.63
C ILE A 698 12.18 -12.89 -5.73
N GLY A 699 11.38 -12.91 -6.78
CA GLY A 699 10.38 -11.88 -7.07
C GLY A 699 10.80 -10.94 -8.19
N GLY A 700 9.81 -10.28 -8.78
CA GLY A 700 9.98 -9.34 -9.88
C GLY A 700 8.84 -9.40 -10.89
N GLN A 701 9.02 -8.71 -12.01
CA GLN A 701 8.05 -8.66 -13.10
C GLN A 701 8.74 -8.96 -14.42
N MET A 702 8.17 -9.84 -15.23
CA MET A 702 8.69 -10.24 -16.53
C MET A 702 7.56 -10.69 -17.46
N ASP A 703 7.57 -10.24 -18.72
CA ASP A 703 6.63 -10.68 -19.76
C ASP A 703 5.13 -10.56 -19.40
N GLY A 704 4.75 -9.56 -18.59
CA GLY A 704 3.38 -9.37 -18.12
C GLY A 704 2.99 -10.23 -16.91
N PHE A 705 3.89 -11.12 -16.47
CA PHE A 705 3.80 -11.87 -15.23
C PHE A 705 4.50 -11.14 -14.08
N VAL A 706 4.00 -11.44 -12.90
CA VAL A 706 4.46 -10.92 -11.63
C VAL A 706 4.71 -12.09 -10.71
N MET A 707 5.90 -12.14 -10.12
CA MET A 707 6.18 -12.96 -8.95
C MET A 707 6.26 -12.04 -7.74
N SER A 708 5.23 -12.06 -6.92
CA SER A 708 5.23 -11.43 -5.60
C SER A 708 5.89 -12.36 -4.60
N ALA A 709 6.83 -11.85 -3.82
CA ALA A 709 7.51 -12.58 -2.76
C ALA A 709 7.38 -11.76 -1.47
N SER A 710 6.55 -12.20 -0.53
CA SER A 710 6.30 -11.44 0.70
C SER A 710 7.58 -11.34 1.55
N GLY A 711 7.98 -10.13 1.93
CA GLY A 711 9.10 -9.94 2.88
C GLY A 711 10.49 -9.87 2.25
N ILE A 712 10.58 -9.86 0.92
CA ILE A 712 11.84 -9.71 0.19
C ILE A 712 11.97 -8.24 -0.25
N PRO A 713 13.05 -7.52 0.10
CA PRO A 713 13.13 -6.09 -0.16
C PRO A 713 13.33 -5.79 -1.63
N LYS A 714 12.91 -4.59 -2.01
CA LYS A 714 13.25 -4.01 -3.31
C LYS A 714 14.74 -3.72 -3.40
N PHE A 715 15.28 -3.77 -4.62
CA PHE A 715 16.49 -3.06 -5.00
C PHE A 715 16.21 -2.03 -6.12
N THR A 716 16.77 -0.83 -6.00
CA THR A 716 16.62 0.27 -6.95
C THR A 716 18.01 0.74 -7.38
N ALA A 717 18.28 0.75 -8.68
CA ALA A 717 19.52 1.29 -9.20
C ALA A 717 19.74 2.74 -8.73
N GLY A 718 20.94 3.03 -8.22
CA GLY A 718 21.32 4.33 -7.69
C GLY A 718 21.15 4.48 -6.18
N GLU A 719 20.40 3.59 -5.52
CA GLU A 719 20.21 3.66 -4.07
C GLU A 719 21.46 3.23 -3.30
N GLU A 720 21.68 3.84 -2.14
CA GLU A 720 22.71 3.44 -1.18
C GLU A 720 22.04 2.76 0.02
N ALA A 721 22.63 1.65 0.48
CA ALA A 721 22.09 0.90 1.59
C ALA A 721 23.18 0.15 2.37
N VAL A 722 22.85 -0.22 3.61
CA VAL A 722 23.57 -1.23 4.39
C VAL A 722 22.96 -2.60 4.08
N PHE A 723 23.79 -3.59 3.75
CA PHE A 723 23.39 -4.95 3.39
C PHE A 723 23.90 -5.96 4.43
N TYR A 724 23.03 -6.89 4.80
CA TYR A 724 23.32 -8.04 5.67
C TYR A 724 23.18 -9.33 4.85
N MET A 725 24.29 -10.04 4.64
CA MET A 725 24.38 -11.16 3.71
C MET A 725 24.95 -12.43 4.35
N VAL A 726 24.53 -13.59 3.86
CA VAL A 726 25.09 -14.90 4.20
C VAL A 726 25.74 -15.54 2.97
N ARG A 727 26.92 -16.14 3.14
CA ARG A 727 27.58 -16.96 2.10
C ARG A 727 27.00 -18.37 2.08
N ARG A 728 26.59 -18.80 0.89
CA ARG A 728 26.10 -20.15 0.59
C ARG A 728 26.79 -20.68 -0.68
N ASP A 729 26.52 -21.93 -1.05
CA ASP A 729 27.10 -22.57 -2.24
C ASP A 729 26.79 -21.80 -3.55
N ARG A 730 25.66 -21.07 -3.58
CA ARG A 730 25.25 -20.20 -4.69
C ARG A 730 25.83 -18.77 -4.64
N GLY A 731 26.73 -18.47 -3.70
CA GLY A 731 27.31 -17.14 -3.49
C GLY A 731 26.70 -16.39 -2.31
N LEU A 732 26.74 -15.05 -2.37
CA LEU A 732 26.14 -14.19 -1.34
C LEU A 732 24.62 -14.13 -1.52
N VAL A 733 23.89 -14.27 -0.42
CA VAL A 733 22.43 -14.19 -0.38
C VAL A 733 22.01 -13.22 0.72
N LEU A 734 20.94 -12.47 0.48
CA LEU A 734 20.37 -11.57 1.47
C LEU A 734 19.85 -12.35 2.67
N TYR A 735 20.19 -11.91 3.88
CA TYR A 735 19.72 -12.53 5.12
C TYR A 735 18.56 -11.76 5.74
N GLY A 736 17.48 -12.47 6.07
CA GLY A 736 16.35 -11.94 6.84
C GLY A 736 15.45 -10.94 6.12
N GLY A 737 15.23 -11.16 4.83
CA GLY A 737 14.26 -10.41 4.05
C GLY A 737 14.49 -8.90 4.13
N ASP A 738 13.43 -8.14 4.38
CA ASP A 738 13.45 -6.67 4.43
C ASP A 738 14.44 -6.10 5.46
N ARG A 739 14.71 -6.81 6.56
CA ARG A 739 15.73 -6.38 7.54
C ARG A 739 17.14 -6.44 6.99
N GLY A 740 17.37 -7.29 5.99
CA GLY A 740 18.65 -7.48 5.33
C GLY A 740 19.16 -6.26 4.58
N LYS A 741 18.31 -5.23 4.38
CA LYS A 741 18.64 -4.00 3.68
C LYS A 741 18.16 -2.77 4.45
N GLN A 742 19.07 -1.83 4.75
CA GLN A 742 18.73 -0.55 5.39
C GLN A 742 19.09 0.61 4.47
N VAL A 743 18.08 1.34 3.96
CA VAL A 743 18.28 2.43 3.00
C VAL A 743 18.94 3.62 3.70
N ILE A 744 19.90 4.22 3.01
CA ILE A 744 20.66 5.39 3.43
C ILE A 744 20.04 6.62 2.76
N THR A 745 19.52 7.56 3.56
CA THR A 745 18.85 8.77 3.06
C THR A 745 19.59 10.05 3.48
N PRO A 746 19.61 11.11 2.63
CA PRO A 746 20.16 12.39 3.02
C PRO A 746 19.42 12.98 4.23
N ALA A 747 20.15 13.52 5.21
CA ALA A 747 19.51 14.19 6.34
C ALA A 747 18.74 15.44 5.86
N PRO A 748 17.58 15.76 6.46
CA PRO A 748 16.93 17.04 6.22
C PRO A 748 17.88 18.18 6.62
N ALA A 749 17.89 19.25 5.83
CA ALA A 749 18.66 20.45 6.17
C ALA A 749 18.22 20.94 7.56
N PRO A 750 19.16 21.37 8.43
CA PRO A 750 18.79 21.93 9.72
C PRO A 750 17.79 23.08 9.50
N ALA A 751 16.72 23.12 10.29
CA ALA A 751 15.84 24.26 10.31
C ALA A 751 16.69 25.49 10.64
N GLU A 752 16.62 26.53 9.81
CA GLU A 752 17.21 27.82 10.14
C GLU A 752 16.45 28.34 11.38
N GLU A 753 17.01 28.09 12.56
CA GLU A 753 16.63 28.84 13.76
C GLU A 753 16.98 30.30 13.46
N GLU A 754 15.98 31.18 13.49
CA GLU A 754 16.19 32.62 13.54
C GLU A 754 16.88 32.94 14.88
N GLU A 755 18.21 32.76 14.94
CA GLU A 755 19.02 33.23 16.06
C GLU A 755 19.10 34.76 16.00
N GLU A 756 18.49 35.39 17.01
CA GLU A 756 18.71 36.78 17.39
C GLU A 756 20.21 37.06 17.57
N GLU A 757 20.68 38.17 17.00
CA GLU A 757 22.07 38.62 17.02
C GLU A 757 22.71 38.58 18.41
N ALA A 758 23.76 37.77 18.57
CA ALA A 758 24.83 38.04 19.52
C ALA A 758 26.19 37.74 18.86
N ALA A 759 26.91 38.80 18.53
CA ALA A 759 28.26 38.76 18.00
C ALA A 759 29.25 38.22 19.04
N GLU A 760 30.04 37.21 18.67
CA GLU A 760 31.50 37.23 18.90
C GLU A 760 32.24 36.18 18.04
N GLU A 761 33.35 36.63 17.46
CA GLU A 761 34.20 35.90 16.53
C GLU A 761 34.79 34.61 17.11
N LYS A 762 34.73 33.52 16.33
CA LYS A 762 35.83 32.55 16.21
C LYS A 762 35.76 31.83 14.87
N SER A 763 36.64 32.24 13.96
CA SER A 763 36.89 31.57 12.70
C SER A 763 37.69 30.29 12.92
N GLU A 764 37.05 29.12 12.76
CA GLU A 764 37.75 27.87 12.49
C GLU A 764 37.22 27.26 11.19
N LYS A 765 38.13 27.07 10.23
CA LYS A 765 37.87 26.45 8.94
C LYS A 765 37.31 25.04 9.12
N LYS A 766 36.00 24.86 8.97
CA LYS A 766 35.39 23.54 8.74
C LYS A 766 35.60 23.16 7.27
N SER A 767 36.19 21.98 7.07
CA SER A 767 36.39 21.35 5.77
C SER A 767 35.07 21.14 5.03
N ALA A 768 35.15 21.22 3.70
CA ALA A 768 34.06 20.98 2.76
C ALA A 768 33.36 19.61 2.94
N ASP A 769 32.05 19.61 2.72
CA ASP A 769 31.21 18.51 2.21
C ASP A 769 31.17 17.18 2.97
N ALA A 770 30.97 17.20 4.29
CA ALA A 770 30.38 16.04 4.97
C ALA A 770 28.85 16.06 4.76
N LYS A 771 28.37 15.44 3.69
CA LYS A 771 26.94 15.17 3.49
C LYS A 771 26.46 14.40 4.72
N VAL A 772 25.57 14.98 5.54
CA VAL A 772 25.02 14.29 6.71
C VAL A 772 23.97 13.32 6.18
N VAL A 773 24.13 12.04 6.50
CA VAL A 773 23.31 10.95 5.97
C VAL A 773 22.79 10.11 7.13
N GLN A 774 21.57 9.60 7.01
CA GLN A 774 20.89 8.87 8.08
C GLN A 774 20.37 7.51 7.59
N VAL A 775 20.13 6.61 8.54
CA VAL A 775 19.58 5.27 8.35
C VAL A 775 18.28 5.15 9.14
N THR A 776 17.28 4.54 8.54
CA THR A 776 15.98 4.28 9.18
C THR A 776 15.94 2.84 9.68
N ASP A 777 16.30 2.61 10.95
CA ASP A 777 16.23 1.28 11.60
C ASP A 777 15.49 1.41 12.95
N PRO A 778 14.18 1.10 13.00
CA PRO A 778 13.38 1.26 14.21
C PRO A 778 13.80 0.30 15.34
N PHE A 779 14.38 -0.86 15.01
CA PHE A 779 14.72 -1.90 15.98
C PHE A 779 16.06 -1.62 16.68
N LEU A 780 17.07 -1.17 15.92
CA LEU A 780 18.37 -0.83 16.52
C LEU A 780 18.26 0.39 17.43
N LYS A 781 17.37 1.34 17.11
CA LYS A 781 17.13 2.51 17.96
C LYS A 781 16.48 2.13 19.29
N ALA A 782 15.45 1.29 19.29
CA ALA A 782 14.85 0.80 20.54
C ALA A 782 15.90 0.15 21.46
N ALA A 783 16.83 -0.63 20.89
CA ALA A 783 17.95 -1.22 21.64
C ALA A 783 18.97 -0.17 22.15
N LEU A 784 19.21 0.91 21.40
CA LEU A 784 20.08 2.01 21.80
C LEU A 784 19.46 2.88 22.91
N ASP A 785 18.16 3.14 22.84
CA ASP A 785 17.43 3.95 23.82
C ASP A 785 17.31 3.24 25.17
N ILE A 786 17.16 1.91 25.18
CA ILE A 786 17.22 1.08 26.41
C ILE A 786 18.60 1.14 27.08
N SER A 787 19.66 1.40 26.30
CA SER A 787 21.04 1.46 26.82
C SER A 787 21.47 2.85 27.31
N ALA A 788 20.64 3.88 27.14
CA ALA A 788 20.92 5.23 27.60
C ALA A 788 20.53 5.39 29.09
N PRO A 789 21.43 5.86 29.97
CA PRO A 789 21.07 6.12 31.35
C PRO A 789 20.02 7.24 31.40
N ALA A 790 18.93 7.00 32.13
CA ALA A 790 17.84 7.96 32.34
C ALA A 790 18.42 9.31 32.82
N LYS A 791 18.47 10.29 31.92
CA LYS A 791 18.81 11.67 32.28
C LYS A 791 17.55 12.28 32.88
N ALA A 792 17.66 12.77 34.12
CA ALA A 792 16.56 13.39 34.84
C ALA A 792 15.89 14.48 33.97
N ALA A 793 14.57 14.40 33.87
CA ALA A 793 13.74 15.34 33.12
C ALA A 793 13.83 16.74 33.77
N ASP A 794 14.29 17.73 33.00
CA ASP A 794 14.00 19.14 33.28
C ASP A 794 12.56 19.42 32.84
N ALA A 795 11.76 19.97 33.75
CA ALA A 795 10.30 19.97 33.72
C ALA A 795 9.65 21.13 32.93
N ASP A 796 10.34 21.79 31.99
CA ASP A 796 9.84 23.04 31.36
C ASP A 796 9.91 23.10 29.82
N ALA A 797 9.95 21.96 29.11
CA ALA A 797 9.84 21.96 27.64
C ALA A 797 8.37 21.82 27.16
N ALA A 798 7.90 22.80 26.39
CA ALA A 798 6.56 22.82 25.79
C ALA A 798 6.28 21.60 24.87
N PRO A 799 5.03 21.10 24.82
CA PRO A 799 4.67 19.90 24.05
C PRO A 799 4.32 20.30 22.61
N ASP A 800 5.30 20.71 21.82
CA ASP A 800 5.06 21.00 20.39
C ASP A 800 6.33 20.81 19.57
N ALA A 801 6.76 19.56 19.44
CA ALA A 801 7.70 19.14 18.40
C ALA A 801 7.32 17.73 17.97
N GLY A 802 6.70 17.61 16.80
CA GLY A 802 6.27 16.34 16.23
C GLY A 802 7.42 15.33 16.18
N LEU A 803 7.17 14.12 16.66
CA LEU A 803 8.03 12.96 16.41
C LEU A 803 8.03 12.64 14.91
N VAL A 804 8.98 13.24 14.20
CA VAL A 804 9.41 12.83 12.85
C VAL A 804 9.99 11.41 12.97
N PRO A 805 9.79 10.49 12.00
CA PRO A 805 10.45 9.18 12.01
C PRO A 805 11.95 9.37 12.23
N THR A 806 12.43 8.91 13.38
CA THR A 806 13.71 9.35 13.92
C THR A 806 14.87 8.62 13.26
N ALA A 807 15.38 9.21 12.19
CA ALA A 807 16.51 8.72 11.43
C ALA A 807 17.83 8.86 12.23
N VAL A 808 18.65 7.80 12.25
CA VAL A 808 19.91 7.75 13.01
C VAL A 808 21.08 8.10 12.08
N PRO A 809 22.00 9.00 12.47
CA PRO A 809 23.19 9.28 11.66
C PRO A 809 23.97 8.00 11.32
N LEU A 810 24.39 7.85 10.05
CA LEU A 810 25.02 6.63 9.55
C LEU A 810 26.21 6.16 10.42
N GLU A 811 27.08 7.07 10.86
CA GLU A 811 28.23 6.69 11.70
C GLU A 811 27.83 6.18 13.09
N GLN A 812 26.77 6.73 13.68
CA GLN A 812 26.24 6.25 14.94
C GLN A 812 25.66 4.84 14.77
N TYR A 813 24.92 4.62 13.68
CA TYR A 813 24.39 3.32 13.30
C TYR A 813 25.50 2.27 13.13
N LEU A 814 26.51 2.56 12.30
CA LEU A 814 27.62 1.63 12.04
C LEU A 814 28.47 1.38 13.30
N THR A 815 28.55 2.34 14.23
CA THR A 815 29.24 2.15 15.52
C THR A 815 28.49 1.14 16.40
N ALA A 816 27.16 1.21 16.44
CA ALA A 816 26.34 0.24 17.15
C ALA A 816 26.46 -1.17 16.53
N VAL A 817 26.43 -1.28 15.19
CA VAL A 817 26.65 -2.55 14.48
C VAL A 817 28.02 -3.15 14.83
N ARG A 818 29.11 -2.35 14.82
CA ARG A 818 30.46 -2.82 15.20
C ARG A 818 30.52 -3.32 16.64
N LYS A 819 29.79 -2.70 17.56
CA LYS A 819 29.71 -3.15 18.95
C LYS A 819 29.10 -4.56 19.01
N LEU A 820 27.96 -4.78 18.36
CA LEU A 820 27.27 -6.07 18.31
C LEU A 820 28.14 -7.16 17.69
N VAL A 821 28.84 -6.85 16.58
CA VAL A 821 29.77 -7.80 15.94
C VAL A 821 30.87 -8.25 16.90
N ARG A 822 31.46 -7.32 17.67
CA ARG A 822 32.50 -7.64 18.66
C ARG A 822 31.97 -8.46 19.83
N GLU A 823 30.76 -8.17 20.28
CA GLU A 823 30.08 -8.91 21.36
C GLU A 823 29.80 -10.36 20.93
N GLY A 824 29.27 -10.56 19.71
CA GLY A 824 29.07 -11.88 19.14
C GLY A 824 30.37 -12.69 18.99
N GLN A 825 31.45 -12.07 18.50
CA GLN A 825 32.76 -12.73 18.39
C GLN A 825 33.34 -13.15 19.74
N ARG A 826 33.10 -12.38 20.82
CA ARG A 826 33.54 -12.75 22.18
C ARG A 826 32.73 -13.91 22.74
N ALA A 827 31.43 -13.96 22.46
CA ALA A 827 30.56 -15.05 22.90
C ALA A 827 30.92 -16.38 22.20
N SER A 828 31.32 -16.35 20.92
CA SER A 828 31.74 -17.54 20.17
C SER A 828 33.15 -18.02 20.52
N ALA A 829 34.04 -17.13 20.97
CA ALA A 829 35.41 -17.49 21.40
C ALA A 829 35.46 -18.10 22.83
N GLY A 830 34.36 -18.02 23.59
CA GLY A 830 34.24 -18.56 24.94
C GLY A 830 33.47 -19.88 25.05
N LYS A 831 33.03 -20.46 23.93
CA LYS A 831 32.38 -21.78 23.86
C LYS A 831 33.35 -22.86 23.42
#